data_AF-A0A4Y1NMT8-F1
#
_entry.id   AF-A0A4Y1NMT8-F1
#
_cell.length_a   1.000
_cell.length_b   1.000
_cell.length_c   1.000
_cell.angle_alpha   90.00
_cell.angle_beta   90.00
_cell.angle_gamma   90.00
#
_symmetry.space_group_name_H-M   'P 1'
#
loop_
_entity.id
_entity.type
_entity.pdbx_description
1 polymer ?
#
loop_
_entity_poly.entity_id
_entity_poly.type
_entity_poly.pdbx_seq_one_letter_code
_entity_poly.pdbx_strand_id
1 'polypeptide(L)'
;MNKNLVSKKNKTLKVLLATGVIASPLLVSHQVDAAEVTVKDGELRAVENNFLIIPDAGKEIKPIVTVTGVTPKSVTKPTNNEYQTGDYYMEKNENFDSHTFRRFQDGFGGTSIRLDQETSEKAVITVLYKQQATYKGEPVDVKMTFSNIKGETNPSAGEMKDVGFMISDNMFSGYYYLNARDFDVNVEFIKKDGTKVAFNNDAYFTFNSLNYYEGNPNVTSLYKNESSEYVGYKNQDPSSDTYLTADTNVKSMTVDGKKVYGGTFGEFTDKLGGETFKRNTVSFQVKGDSLDFAVGTTNRYGAWNSISSSTLFDVAPKKPYKTVTDSDEINKTMNTFETGEVLTFKVNQPTQTLGVDALQRYSQFAIVDNLPKNTTYVEGSARLLDSTGKAVSVPPTSFTYSKDTHTLMFNGDAEFLKTMNMDGKNYTLEFKAKPIDGLKEGDVVDNVAKSIINKVEYPTNHTVSKTHIPTVSTVKKMVDGKVPVNGGVPTVEEGTAFNYFVDYTITDSKLNDKLVLTDDLEDVLDAKAVKVLDEKGTDITSKGTVNVDDAKELITWTAKTPSEFSGQKLKMQVTAVLKTKADLTPYTKDGKIEIPNVGKLTTKEGIKSSNPVVVKPILKYTLGDQVWNDVNKDGKQDTTEKGIPGAKVEVKDKDGKVIATTTTDKDGKYIVKGLPAGDYTVDFTPPKEYTPVDKTKLMQTIKLDKDNMDADLGLFIPTPPPAPKDPTKTVVDKSVLDANEKEVDATEVKTATDYKYHVSTTVTDKKDIKSLEIQDDLEDVLEAKSAKVLDKDGKDITAKGTLTIDEEKEIISWKAKEPAKYSGQKLLLEVVAQVKKDANLSKYTDKDGNIIIPNTANVIVDGTTTPSDKVEVTVPKVEEPTTEAPTTEKPESVVVPTTTEKPSVEKIEKPQTQSILPHTGSKSLDFLLHAGAAISLFGAVGYFVYRKKFSEE
;
A
#
# COMPACT_ATOMS: atom_id res chain seq x y z
N MET A 1 21.58 28.17 65.07
CA MET A 1 21.40 29.10 66.22
C MET A 1 20.11 29.90 66.00
N ASN A 2 19.47 30.41 67.06
CA ASN A 2 18.30 31.33 67.08
C ASN A 2 17.10 30.96 66.15
N LYS A 3 15.94 30.42 66.57
CA LYS A 3 15.15 30.42 67.83
C LYS A 3 14.27 31.68 68.04
N ASN A 4 13.00 31.47 68.46
CA ASN A 4 11.94 32.44 68.89
C ASN A 4 11.02 33.00 67.76
N LEU A 5 9.69 33.25 67.93
CA LEU A 5 8.72 32.86 69.00
C LEU A 5 7.21 32.91 68.53
N VAL A 6 6.47 31.80 68.73
CA VAL A 6 5.11 31.66 69.34
C VAL A 6 3.86 32.51 68.95
N SER A 7 2.77 31.77 68.62
CA SER A 7 1.31 32.09 68.74
C SER A 7 0.62 32.93 67.64
N LYS A 8 -0.71 32.87 67.41
CA LYS A 8 -1.86 32.44 68.26
C LYS A 8 -2.87 31.53 67.52
N LYS A 9 -3.86 30.97 68.27
CA LYS A 9 -4.78 29.89 67.85
C LYS A 9 -6.15 30.35 67.30
N ASN A 10 -6.69 29.51 66.41
CA ASN A 10 -8.09 29.06 66.24
C ASN A 10 -9.27 30.04 66.45
N LYS A 11 -10.21 30.01 65.49
CA LYS A 11 -11.49 29.31 65.72
C LYS A 11 -12.15 28.86 64.41
N THR A 12 -12.73 27.66 64.44
CA THR A 12 -13.56 27.06 63.38
C THR A 12 -15.00 27.00 63.88
N LEU A 13 -15.99 27.10 62.98
CA LEU A 13 -17.35 26.66 63.26
C LEU A 13 -17.95 25.98 62.03
N LYS A 14 -18.83 25.00 62.24
CA LYS A 14 -19.47 24.20 61.17
C LYS A 14 -20.94 24.61 60.99
N VAL A 15 -21.36 24.63 59.72
CA VAL A 15 -22.60 24.06 59.16
C VAL A 15 -23.88 24.11 60.01
N LEU A 16 -24.93 24.72 59.44
CA LEU A 16 -26.27 24.13 59.47
C LEU A 16 -27.08 24.50 58.20
N LEU A 17 -27.97 23.60 57.80
CA LEU A 17 -28.97 23.77 56.72
C LEU A 17 -30.36 23.88 57.35
N ALA A 18 -31.20 24.82 56.88
CA ALA A 18 -32.64 24.79 57.12
C ALA A 18 -33.43 25.55 56.03
N THR A 19 -34.51 24.91 55.61
CA THR A 19 -35.65 25.33 54.77
C THR A 19 -36.06 26.82 54.79
N GLY A 20 -36.49 27.35 53.63
CA GLY A 20 -36.93 28.74 53.45
C GLY A 20 -38.43 29.02 53.65
N VAL A 21 -38.81 30.28 53.41
CA VAL A 21 -40.18 30.83 53.45
C VAL A 21 -40.40 31.76 52.25
N ILE A 22 -41.61 31.82 51.71
CA ILE A 22 -41.99 32.72 50.59
C ILE A 22 -42.53 34.05 51.15
N ALA A 23 -41.98 35.18 50.69
CA ALA A 23 -42.60 36.50 50.82
C ALA A 23 -42.13 37.42 49.68
N SER A 24 -43.07 38.13 49.04
CA SER A 24 -42.79 39.20 48.06
C SER A 24 -42.66 40.56 48.76
N PRO A 25 -41.96 41.55 48.17
CA PRO A 25 -41.40 42.66 48.94
C PRO A 25 -42.35 43.85 49.14
N LEU A 26 -42.18 44.55 50.27
CA LEU A 26 -42.41 45.98 50.34
C LEU A 26 -41.11 46.69 49.96
N LEU A 27 -41.15 47.55 48.94
CA LEU A 27 -40.02 48.44 48.64
C LEU A 27 -40.01 49.60 49.64
N VAL A 28 -38.89 49.76 50.35
CA VAL A 28 -38.47 51.05 50.92
C VAL A 28 -37.18 51.44 50.22
N SER A 29 -37.28 52.36 49.27
CA SER A 29 -36.18 52.79 48.41
C SER A 29 -35.16 53.62 49.19
N HIS A 30 -34.18 52.94 49.79
CA HIS A 30 -32.89 53.57 50.05
C HIS A 30 -32.18 53.73 48.69
N GLN A 31 -31.81 54.95 48.33
CA GLN A 31 -30.81 55.13 47.28
C GLN A 31 -29.50 54.57 47.82
N VAL A 32 -29.02 53.50 47.20
CA VAL A 32 -27.65 53.03 47.37
C VAL A 32 -26.85 53.70 46.26
N ASP A 33 -25.95 54.62 46.62
CA ASP A 33 -25.02 55.18 45.64
C ASP A 33 -24.13 54.06 45.10
N ALA A 34 -24.11 53.89 43.78
CA ALA A 34 -23.31 52.87 43.12
C ALA A 34 -21.81 53.14 43.36
N ALA A 35 -21.09 52.12 43.83
CA ALA A 35 -19.69 52.22 44.17
C ALA A 35 -18.82 52.46 42.91
N GLU A 36 -17.80 53.29 43.04
CA GLU A 36 -16.84 53.53 41.95
C GLU A 36 -15.82 52.38 41.93
N VAL A 37 -15.78 51.60 40.83
CA VAL A 37 -14.90 50.44 40.71
C VAL A 37 -13.65 50.78 39.89
N THR A 38 -12.54 50.93 40.60
CA THR A 38 -11.21 51.26 40.07
C THR A 38 -10.48 50.01 39.54
N VAL A 39 -10.48 49.79 38.21
CA VAL A 39 -9.76 48.67 37.56
C VAL A 39 -8.25 48.89 37.61
N LYS A 40 -7.47 47.98 38.20
CA LYS A 40 -6.09 48.31 38.63
C LYS A 40 -5.10 48.47 37.48
N ASP A 41 -4.06 49.23 37.79
CA ASP A 41 -2.91 49.50 36.92
C ASP A 41 -2.33 48.19 36.35
N GLY A 42 -2.48 48.00 35.03
CA GLY A 42 -2.05 46.80 34.30
C GLY A 42 -3.08 45.69 34.07
N GLU A 43 -4.32 45.79 34.59
CA GLU A 43 -5.40 44.82 34.35
C GLU A 43 -6.09 44.99 32.97
N LEU A 44 -5.85 46.10 32.25
CA LEU A 44 -6.35 46.41 30.90
C LEU A 44 -5.28 47.19 30.11
N ARG A 45 -5.23 47.04 28.77
CA ARG A 45 -4.31 47.76 27.85
C ARG A 45 -4.92 48.02 26.48
N ALA A 46 -4.37 48.98 25.73
CA ALA A 46 -4.63 49.12 24.30
C ALA A 46 -4.41 47.79 23.54
N VAL A 47 -5.27 47.48 22.58
CA VAL A 47 -5.12 46.31 21.70
C VAL A 47 -4.85 46.78 20.28
N GLU A 48 -3.64 46.50 19.79
CA GLU A 48 -3.27 46.80 18.42
C GLU A 48 -4.23 46.09 17.44
N ASN A 49 -4.77 46.84 16.46
CA ASN A 49 -5.76 46.39 15.47
C ASN A 49 -7.19 46.11 15.98
N ASN A 50 -7.54 46.46 17.22
CA ASN A 50 -8.87 46.16 17.81
C ASN A 50 -9.64 47.43 18.24
N PHE A 51 -9.50 48.54 17.50
CA PHE A 51 -10.16 49.81 17.84
C PHE A 51 -11.61 49.86 17.34
N LEU A 52 -12.53 50.31 18.22
CA LEU A 52 -13.94 50.53 17.87
C LEU A 52 -14.14 51.73 16.93
N ILE A 53 -13.17 52.63 16.82
CA ILE A 53 -13.10 53.79 15.92
C ILE A 53 -11.68 53.80 15.34
N ILE A 54 -11.57 53.78 14.01
CA ILE A 54 -10.29 53.68 13.29
C ILE A 54 -9.66 55.08 13.19
N PRO A 55 -8.51 55.36 13.83
CA PRO A 55 -7.99 56.72 13.98
C PRO A 55 -7.72 57.49 12.67
N ASP A 56 -7.50 56.81 11.55
CA ASP A 56 -7.15 57.43 10.26
C ASP A 56 -8.28 57.42 9.20
N ALA A 57 -9.39 56.71 9.42
CA ALA A 57 -10.36 56.38 8.36
C ALA A 57 -11.07 57.60 7.72
N GLY A 58 -11.17 58.73 8.43
CA GLY A 58 -11.78 59.97 7.91
C GLY A 58 -10.94 60.73 6.86
N LYS A 59 -9.75 60.23 6.51
CA LYS A 59 -8.96 60.75 5.37
C LYS A 59 -9.65 60.47 4.04
N GLU A 60 -10.23 59.28 3.87
CA GLU A 60 -10.80 58.82 2.60
C GLU A 60 -12.35 58.87 2.56
N ILE A 61 -13.02 58.52 3.66
CA ILE A 61 -14.50 58.41 3.69
C ILE A 61 -15.11 59.55 4.49
N LYS A 62 -15.87 60.42 3.82
CA LYS A 62 -16.50 61.62 4.39
C LYS A 62 -17.89 61.32 4.99
N PRO A 63 -18.23 61.88 6.18
CA PRO A 63 -19.50 61.61 6.82
C PRO A 63 -20.67 62.36 6.17
N ILE A 64 -21.84 61.74 6.27
CA ILE A 64 -23.13 62.35 5.90
C ILE A 64 -23.68 63.06 7.12
N VAL A 65 -23.88 64.36 7.02
CA VAL A 65 -24.41 65.23 8.09
C VAL A 65 -25.81 65.69 7.71
N THR A 66 -26.77 65.61 8.63
CA THR A 66 -28.17 66.00 8.41
C THR A 66 -28.69 66.73 9.64
N VAL A 67 -29.40 67.85 9.44
CA VAL A 67 -30.06 68.61 10.51
C VAL A 67 -31.57 68.48 10.32
N THR A 68 -32.28 68.18 11.41
CA THR A 68 -33.75 68.02 11.44
C THR A 68 -34.34 68.71 12.67
N GLY A 69 -35.68 68.79 12.75
CA GLY A 69 -36.41 69.48 13.82
C GLY A 69 -36.44 71.01 13.68
N VAL A 70 -35.39 71.61 13.13
CA VAL A 70 -35.29 73.03 12.76
C VAL A 70 -34.70 73.21 11.35
N THR A 71 -34.88 74.39 10.76
CA THR A 71 -34.07 74.81 9.61
C THR A 71 -32.78 75.45 10.14
N PRO A 72 -31.58 74.93 9.83
CA PRO A 72 -30.32 75.56 10.23
C PRO A 72 -30.11 76.90 9.51
N LYS A 73 -29.44 77.86 10.16
CA LYS A 73 -29.04 79.14 9.55
C LYS A 73 -27.97 78.94 8.47
N SER A 74 -27.07 77.98 8.68
CA SER A 74 -26.18 77.46 7.65
C SER A 74 -25.74 76.03 7.95
N VAL A 75 -25.41 75.29 6.89
CA VAL A 75 -24.61 74.06 6.94
C VAL A 75 -23.58 74.17 5.82
N THR A 76 -22.29 74.23 6.16
CA THR A 76 -21.22 74.46 5.19
C THR A 76 -20.10 73.43 5.34
N LYS A 77 -19.58 72.96 4.21
CA LYS A 77 -18.33 72.18 4.13
C LYS A 77 -17.28 73.04 3.44
N PRO A 78 -16.08 73.26 4.01
CA PRO A 78 -15.00 73.96 3.33
C PRO A 78 -14.61 73.24 2.04
N THR A 79 -14.38 73.98 0.95
CA THR A 79 -14.22 73.42 -0.40
C THR A 79 -12.78 73.30 -0.89
N ASN A 80 -11.79 73.83 -0.16
CA ASN A 80 -10.37 73.88 -0.56
C ASN A 80 -9.42 73.30 0.50
N ASN A 81 -8.22 72.91 0.06
CA ASN A 81 -7.09 72.43 0.88
C ASN A 81 -6.43 73.51 1.78
N GLU A 82 -7.13 74.60 2.12
CA GLU A 82 -6.58 75.73 2.87
C GLU A 82 -6.33 75.43 4.37
N TYR A 83 -6.82 74.29 4.86
CA TYR A 83 -6.76 73.88 6.27
C TYR A 83 -6.01 72.56 6.50
N GLN A 84 -4.75 72.47 6.04
CA GLN A 84 -3.90 71.32 6.33
C GLN A 84 -3.40 71.25 7.79
N THR A 85 -3.61 72.30 8.61
CA THR A 85 -3.03 72.47 9.96
C THR A 85 -4.04 72.61 11.10
N GLY A 86 -5.26 72.08 10.94
CA GLY A 86 -6.28 72.01 12.01
C GLY A 86 -6.87 73.35 12.49
N ASP A 87 -6.44 74.46 11.89
CA ASP A 87 -6.89 75.84 12.14
C ASP A 87 -8.33 76.07 11.61
N TYR A 88 -9.18 76.81 12.35
CA TYR A 88 -10.49 77.22 11.83
C TYR A 88 -10.92 78.65 12.24
N TYR A 89 -11.66 79.30 11.33
CA TYR A 89 -12.30 80.61 11.50
C TYR A 89 -13.82 80.47 11.46
N MET A 90 -14.51 80.73 12.58
CA MET A 90 -15.94 81.12 12.50
C MET A 90 -16.03 82.46 11.76
N GLU A 91 -16.94 82.58 10.79
CA GLU A 91 -16.98 83.76 9.93
C GLU A 91 -17.22 85.08 10.69
N LYS A 92 -16.53 86.11 10.20
CA LYS A 92 -16.30 87.39 10.85
C LYS A 92 -17.51 88.32 10.69
N ASN A 93 -17.95 88.93 11.79
CA ASN A 93 -18.54 90.26 11.78
C ASN A 93 -17.74 91.17 12.73
N GLU A 94 -17.91 92.47 12.60
CA GLU A 94 -16.78 93.41 12.76
C GLU A 94 -16.36 93.68 14.22
N ASN A 95 -15.05 93.90 14.39
CA ASN A 95 -14.37 94.40 15.61
C ASN A 95 -14.09 93.44 16.78
N PHE A 96 -13.65 92.20 16.51
CA PHE A 96 -12.79 91.44 17.42
C PHE A 96 -11.59 90.83 16.68
N ASP A 97 -10.43 90.77 17.36
CA ASP A 97 -9.15 90.39 16.75
C ASP A 97 -9.02 88.89 16.47
N SER A 98 -8.52 88.55 15.28
CA SER A 98 -8.44 87.18 14.78
C SER A 98 -7.39 86.35 15.53
N HIS A 99 -7.85 85.39 16.34
CA HIS A 99 -7.01 84.38 16.98
C HIS A 99 -7.23 83.04 16.29
N THR A 100 -6.19 82.50 15.66
CA THR A 100 -6.22 81.17 15.03
C THR A 100 -6.26 80.09 16.11
N PHE A 101 -7.27 79.23 16.09
CA PHE A 101 -7.38 78.11 17.01
C PHE A 101 -7.26 76.79 16.24
N ARG A 102 -6.17 76.04 16.50
CA ARG A 102 -6.05 74.63 16.10
C ARG A 102 -6.98 73.78 16.94
N ARG A 103 -8.01 73.19 16.33
CA ARG A 103 -9.08 72.44 17.02
C ARG A 103 -9.47 71.12 16.38
N PHE A 104 -8.73 70.68 15.36
CA PHE A 104 -8.75 69.30 14.88
C PHE A 104 -7.33 68.79 14.71
N GLN A 105 -7.19 67.47 14.59
CA GLN A 105 -5.92 66.85 14.23
C GLN A 105 -5.60 67.14 12.75
N ASP A 106 -4.32 67.30 12.44
CA ASP A 106 -3.87 67.71 11.10
C ASP A 106 -4.31 66.71 10.01
N GLY A 107 -4.81 67.23 8.88
CA GLY A 107 -5.25 66.43 7.73
C GLY A 107 -6.72 65.98 7.71
N PHE A 108 -7.56 66.40 8.67
CA PHE A 108 -9.01 66.14 8.64
C PHE A 108 -9.83 67.41 8.38
N GLY A 109 -10.85 67.30 7.51
CA GLY A 109 -11.83 68.36 7.28
C GLY A 109 -13.00 68.32 8.26
N GLY A 110 -14.10 68.99 7.92
CA GLY A 110 -15.32 68.98 8.73
C GLY A 110 -16.51 69.70 8.10
N THR A 111 -17.64 69.67 8.80
CA THR A 111 -18.90 70.33 8.45
C THR A 111 -19.32 71.29 9.57
N SER A 112 -19.45 72.57 9.22
CA SER A 112 -19.94 73.63 10.11
C SER A 112 -21.47 73.71 10.05
N ILE A 113 -22.11 73.96 11.20
CA ILE A 113 -23.56 74.08 11.37
C ILE A 113 -23.84 75.27 12.27
N ARG A 114 -24.73 76.18 11.84
CA ARG A 114 -25.28 77.25 12.67
C ARG A 114 -26.77 77.04 12.91
N LEU A 115 -27.17 77.07 14.17
CA LEU A 115 -28.56 76.97 14.63
C LEU A 115 -28.98 78.27 15.32
N ASP A 116 -30.28 78.60 15.26
CA ASP A 116 -30.80 79.68 16.09
C ASP A 116 -30.88 79.25 17.56
N GLN A 117 -30.42 80.09 18.48
CA GLN A 117 -30.40 79.78 19.91
C GLN A 117 -31.78 79.46 20.47
N GLU A 118 -32.83 80.18 20.06
CA GLU A 118 -34.20 80.02 20.57
C GLU A 118 -34.89 78.74 20.08
N THR A 119 -34.32 78.08 19.07
CA THR A 119 -34.86 76.83 18.50
C THR A 119 -33.91 75.64 18.66
N SER A 120 -32.67 75.87 19.10
CA SER A 120 -31.59 74.86 19.19
C SER A 120 -31.99 73.58 19.94
N GLU A 121 -32.77 73.67 21.01
CA GLU A 121 -33.21 72.50 21.79
C GLU A 121 -34.08 71.51 20.98
N LYS A 122 -34.77 71.99 19.94
CA LYS A 122 -35.56 71.19 19.00
C LYS A 122 -34.74 70.63 17.83
N ALA A 123 -33.48 71.04 17.68
CA ALA A 123 -32.62 70.59 16.61
C ALA A 123 -32.08 69.18 16.90
N VAL A 124 -32.08 68.35 15.86
CA VAL A 124 -31.42 67.04 15.89
C VAL A 124 -30.41 66.99 14.75
N ILE A 125 -29.13 66.89 15.09
CA ILE A 125 -28.02 66.74 14.14
C ILE A 125 -27.65 65.27 14.11
N THR A 126 -27.81 64.62 12.95
CA THR A 126 -27.38 63.23 12.73
C THR A 126 -26.15 63.22 11.83
N VAL A 127 -25.13 62.45 12.24
CA VAL A 127 -23.88 62.24 11.52
C VAL A 127 -23.71 60.75 11.31
N LEU A 128 -23.56 60.33 10.05
CA LEU A 128 -23.25 58.94 9.68
C LEU A 128 -21.82 58.86 9.16
N TYR A 129 -20.93 58.31 9.98
CA TYR A 129 -19.57 57.94 9.64
C TYR A 129 -19.58 56.53 9.03
N LYS A 130 -19.16 56.38 7.77
CA LYS A 130 -19.15 55.06 7.13
C LYS A 130 -17.79 54.39 7.26
N GLN A 131 -17.79 53.12 7.69
CA GLN A 131 -16.59 52.28 7.83
C GLN A 131 -15.44 52.89 8.65
N GLN A 132 -15.70 53.88 9.51
CA GLN A 132 -14.69 54.48 10.40
C GLN A 132 -14.55 53.71 11.74
N ALA A 133 -15.06 52.48 11.81
CA ALA A 133 -15.20 51.70 13.04
C ALA A 133 -15.13 50.20 12.76
N THR A 134 -14.74 49.42 13.78
CA THR A 134 -14.80 47.95 13.74
C THR A 134 -15.42 47.39 15.03
N TYR A 135 -16.08 46.25 14.94
CA TYR A 135 -16.52 45.49 16.11
C TYR A 135 -16.08 44.03 15.96
N LYS A 136 -15.19 43.57 16.85
CA LYS A 136 -14.60 42.22 16.81
C LYS A 136 -13.96 41.87 15.46
N GLY A 137 -13.31 42.85 14.83
CA GLY A 137 -12.64 42.76 13.54
C GLY A 137 -13.51 43.05 12.31
N GLU A 138 -14.83 43.08 12.44
CA GLU A 138 -15.74 43.37 11.31
C GLU A 138 -16.00 44.89 11.18
N PRO A 139 -15.89 45.49 9.98
CA PRO A 139 -16.21 46.91 9.76
C PRO A 139 -17.68 47.24 10.03
N VAL A 140 -17.91 48.37 10.70
CA VAL A 140 -19.25 48.91 11.00
C VAL A 140 -19.35 50.40 10.66
N ASP A 141 -20.56 50.85 10.31
CA ASP A 141 -20.88 52.27 10.20
C ASP A 141 -21.25 52.80 11.60
N VAL A 142 -20.97 54.09 11.88
CA VAL A 142 -21.34 54.73 13.16
C VAL A 142 -22.32 55.87 12.90
N LYS A 143 -23.50 55.80 13.51
CA LYS A 143 -24.48 56.88 13.55
C LYS A 143 -24.36 57.60 14.89
N MET A 144 -24.01 58.86 14.84
CA MET A 144 -23.90 59.77 15.98
C MET A 144 -25.02 60.82 15.89
N THR A 145 -25.76 61.05 16.97
CA THR A 145 -26.93 61.93 16.99
C THR A 145 -26.82 62.93 18.14
N PHE A 146 -26.78 64.21 17.84
CA PHE A 146 -26.81 65.31 18.81
C PHE A 146 -28.26 65.82 18.94
N SER A 147 -28.75 65.98 20.16
CA SER A 147 -30.14 66.41 20.44
C SER A 147 -30.24 67.14 21.79
N ASN A 148 -31.42 67.70 22.11
CA ASN A 148 -31.67 68.47 23.34
C ASN A 148 -30.63 69.59 23.55
N ILE A 149 -30.27 70.29 22.48
CA ILE A 149 -29.14 71.23 22.43
C ILE A 149 -29.52 72.54 23.12
N LYS A 150 -29.07 72.76 24.36
CA LYS A 150 -29.42 73.95 25.13
C LYS A 150 -28.49 75.11 24.80
N GLY A 151 -28.95 76.01 23.93
CA GLY A 151 -28.20 77.20 23.54
C GLY A 151 -28.06 78.22 24.68
N GLU A 152 -26.82 78.61 25.00
CA GLU A 152 -26.50 79.61 26.05
C GLU A 152 -25.56 80.69 25.49
N THR A 153 -25.90 81.96 25.70
CA THR A 153 -25.23 83.10 25.07
C THR A 153 -23.93 83.46 25.78
N ASN A 154 -22.80 83.36 25.09
CA ASN A 154 -21.49 83.80 25.57
C ASN A 154 -21.45 85.33 25.85
N PRO A 155 -21.29 85.78 27.11
CA PRO A 155 -21.32 87.22 27.47
C PRO A 155 -20.15 88.05 26.93
N SER A 156 -19.17 87.46 26.25
CA SER A 156 -18.00 88.13 25.68
C SER A 156 -17.88 87.97 24.15
N ALA A 157 -18.87 87.36 23.47
CA ALA A 157 -18.83 87.09 22.03
C ALA A 157 -19.52 88.14 21.13
N GLY A 158 -19.96 89.27 21.69
CA GLY A 158 -20.69 90.29 20.94
C GLY A 158 -22.08 89.80 20.48
N GLU A 159 -22.48 90.12 19.25
CA GLU A 159 -23.82 89.83 18.75
C GLU A 159 -24.06 88.36 18.32
N MET A 160 -23.03 87.51 18.28
CA MET A 160 -23.19 86.09 17.88
C MET A 160 -23.85 85.25 18.98
N LYS A 161 -25.19 85.21 18.93
CA LYS A 161 -26.05 84.33 19.73
C LYS A 161 -26.17 82.90 19.20
N ASP A 162 -25.95 82.70 17.90
CA ASP A 162 -26.13 81.39 17.24
C ASP A 162 -25.38 80.25 17.94
N VAL A 163 -26.01 79.08 17.99
CA VAL A 163 -25.34 77.85 18.43
C VAL A 163 -24.55 77.29 17.25
N GLY A 164 -23.24 77.10 17.46
CA GLY A 164 -22.33 76.59 16.44
C GLY A 164 -21.90 75.16 16.74
N PHE A 165 -21.98 74.28 15.75
CA PHE A 165 -21.34 72.96 15.77
C PHE A 165 -20.36 72.84 14.60
N MET A 166 -19.22 72.21 14.85
CA MET A 166 -18.27 71.80 13.83
C MET A 166 -17.98 70.30 14.02
N ILE A 167 -18.44 69.50 13.07
CA ILE A 167 -18.30 68.04 13.05
C ILE A 167 -17.08 67.70 12.19
N SER A 168 -16.07 67.01 12.72
CA SER A 168 -14.94 66.59 11.88
C SER A 168 -15.33 65.48 10.90
N ASP A 169 -14.61 65.40 9.78
CA ASP A 169 -14.71 64.28 8.83
C ASP A 169 -14.26 62.94 9.44
N ASN A 170 -13.51 62.97 10.56
CA ASN A 170 -13.09 61.79 11.29
C ASN A 170 -13.68 61.78 12.71
N MET A 171 -14.40 60.72 13.06
CA MET A 171 -14.95 60.54 14.41
C MET A 171 -13.87 60.60 15.52
N PHE A 172 -12.64 60.17 15.24
CA PHE A 172 -11.50 60.25 16.17
C PHE A 172 -11.15 61.69 16.57
N SER A 173 -11.16 62.60 15.59
CA SER A 173 -10.94 64.04 15.80
C SER A 173 -12.17 64.71 16.46
N GLY A 174 -13.33 64.06 16.40
CA GLY A 174 -14.54 64.43 17.13
C GLY A 174 -15.20 65.71 16.62
N TYR A 175 -15.55 66.60 17.55
CA TYR A 175 -16.37 67.77 17.25
C TYR A 175 -16.11 68.93 18.22
N TYR A 176 -16.32 70.14 17.72
CA TYR A 176 -16.30 71.37 18.50
C TYR A 176 -17.70 72.00 18.54
N TYR A 177 -18.06 72.63 19.66
CA TYR A 177 -19.30 73.38 19.80
C TYR A 177 -19.10 74.75 20.46
N LEU A 178 -19.98 75.70 20.15
CA LEU A 178 -20.00 77.08 20.66
C LEU A 178 -21.44 77.49 21.00
N ASN A 179 -21.61 78.28 22.07
CA ASN A 179 -22.90 78.77 22.58
C ASN A 179 -23.90 77.65 22.94
N ALA A 180 -23.43 76.45 23.32
CA ALA A 180 -24.26 75.42 23.94
C ALA A 180 -23.74 75.11 25.35
N ARG A 181 -24.65 75.03 26.31
CA ARG A 181 -24.37 74.67 27.72
C ARG A 181 -24.14 73.16 27.85
N ASP A 182 -25.09 72.41 27.31
CA ASP A 182 -25.15 70.95 27.29
C ASP A 182 -26.05 70.46 26.16
N PHE A 183 -25.82 69.21 25.75
CA PHE A 183 -26.61 68.48 24.78
C PHE A 183 -26.43 66.97 24.99
N ASP A 184 -27.32 66.21 24.36
CA ASP A 184 -27.31 64.76 24.38
C ASP A 184 -26.58 64.21 23.16
N VAL A 185 -25.69 63.25 23.37
CA VAL A 185 -24.95 62.53 22.34
C VAL A 185 -25.33 61.06 22.37
N ASN A 186 -26.07 60.62 21.35
CA ASN A 186 -26.40 59.22 21.12
C ASN A 186 -25.44 58.63 20.08
N VAL A 187 -24.91 57.43 20.32
CA VAL A 187 -24.03 56.71 19.38
C VAL A 187 -24.55 55.29 19.15
N GLU A 188 -24.73 54.94 17.87
CA GLU A 188 -25.19 53.63 17.41
C GLU A 188 -24.17 53.06 16.41
N PHE A 189 -23.77 51.80 16.62
CA PHE A 189 -22.88 51.08 15.70
C PHE A 189 -23.71 50.12 14.85
N ILE A 190 -23.59 50.22 13.53
CA ILE A 190 -24.48 49.59 12.54
C ILE A 190 -23.66 48.65 11.66
N LYS A 191 -24.03 47.37 11.64
CA LYS A 191 -23.40 46.35 10.80
C LYS A 191 -23.85 46.47 9.35
N LYS A 192 -23.11 45.81 8.45
CA LYS A 192 -23.39 45.73 7.00
C LYS A 192 -24.80 45.21 6.64
N ASP A 193 -25.46 44.48 7.53
CA ASP A 193 -26.84 43.98 7.36
C ASP A 193 -27.91 44.97 7.85
N GLY A 194 -27.52 46.14 8.39
CA GLY A 194 -28.40 47.14 8.97
C GLY A 194 -28.79 46.87 10.43
N THR A 195 -28.36 45.76 11.03
CA THR A 195 -28.57 45.50 12.47
C THR A 195 -27.58 46.29 13.31
N LYS A 196 -28.00 46.69 14.51
CA LYS A 196 -27.07 47.32 15.46
C LYS A 196 -26.13 46.30 16.09
N VAL A 197 -24.97 46.79 16.55
CA VAL A 197 -24.10 46.10 17.51
C VAL A 197 -24.70 46.28 18.89
N ALA A 198 -24.99 45.17 19.59
CA ALA A 198 -25.41 45.18 20.99
C ALA A 198 -24.22 44.80 21.87
N PHE A 199 -23.73 45.75 22.66
CA PHE A 199 -22.64 45.55 23.61
C PHE A 199 -23.16 44.89 24.89
N ASN A 200 -22.36 44.00 25.47
CA ASN A 200 -22.68 43.23 26.67
C ASN A 200 -21.57 43.37 27.72
N ASN A 201 -21.21 44.63 28.02
CA ASN A 201 -20.01 45.00 28.80
C ASN A 201 -18.69 44.57 28.13
N ASP A 202 -18.73 44.21 26.84
CA ASP A 202 -17.61 43.63 26.08
C ASP A 202 -16.81 44.67 25.27
N ALA A 203 -16.92 45.95 25.65
CA ALA A 203 -16.26 47.09 25.02
C ALA A 203 -16.14 48.29 25.98
N TYR A 204 -15.14 49.14 25.73
CA TYR A 204 -15.02 50.50 26.27
C TYR A 204 -15.19 51.56 25.17
N PHE A 205 -15.77 52.71 25.51
CA PHE A 205 -15.96 53.88 24.66
C PHE A 205 -15.45 55.14 25.39
N THR A 206 -14.72 56.02 24.70
CA THR A 206 -13.80 56.96 25.38
C THR A 206 -13.97 58.42 24.91
N PHE A 207 -14.04 59.34 25.86
CA PHE A 207 -14.06 60.79 25.60
C PHE A 207 -12.77 61.42 26.11
N ASN A 208 -12.08 62.17 25.26
CA ASN A 208 -10.80 62.81 25.54
C ASN A 208 -10.90 64.31 25.30
N SER A 209 -9.87 65.05 25.70
CA SER A 209 -9.87 66.51 25.67
C SER A 209 -10.96 67.10 26.58
N LEU A 210 -11.12 66.52 27.78
CA LEU A 210 -11.95 67.09 28.84
C LEU A 210 -11.11 68.12 29.60
N ASN A 211 -10.97 69.32 29.06
CA ASN A 211 -10.04 70.31 29.61
C ASN A 211 -10.64 70.99 30.87
N TYR A 212 -9.76 71.29 31.82
CA TYR A 212 -10.04 72.15 32.98
C TYR A 212 -9.43 73.52 32.76
N TYR A 213 -10.11 74.57 33.22
CA TYR A 213 -9.61 75.94 33.18
C TYR A 213 -9.78 76.59 34.54
N GLU A 214 -8.67 77.01 35.13
CA GLU A 214 -8.64 77.80 36.37
C GLU A 214 -9.36 79.14 36.16
N GLY A 215 -10.17 79.53 37.15
CA GLY A 215 -10.78 80.85 37.17
C GLY A 215 -9.75 81.92 37.55
N ASN A 216 -9.60 82.96 36.73
CA ASN A 216 -8.87 84.17 37.07
C ASN A 216 -9.84 85.20 37.66
N PRO A 217 -9.95 85.36 38.99
CA PRO A 217 -10.94 86.25 39.62
C PRO A 217 -10.72 87.74 39.30
N ASN A 218 -9.58 88.10 38.69
CA ASN A 218 -9.23 89.46 38.31
C ASN A 218 -9.77 89.88 36.94
N VAL A 219 -10.39 88.98 36.16
CA VAL A 219 -11.08 89.34 34.90
C VAL A 219 -12.60 89.40 35.09
N THR A 220 -13.24 90.28 34.31
CA THR A 220 -14.71 90.40 34.22
C THR A 220 -15.32 89.55 33.10
N SER A 221 -14.50 88.80 32.36
CA SER A 221 -14.90 87.98 31.21
C SER A 221 -15.12 86.51 31.59
N LEU A 222 -15.34 85.66 30.56
CA LEU A 222 -15.61 84.22 30.67
C LEU A 222 -14.71 83.46 31.66
N TYR A 223 -13.44 83.85 31.74
CA TYR A 223 -12.43 83.14 32.53
C TYR A 223 -12.45 83.51 34.03
N LYS A 224 -13.48 84.23 34.51
CA LYS A 224 -13.59 84.64 35.91
C LYS A 224 -13.77 83.46 36.88
N ASN A 225 -14.57 82.47 36.48
CA ASN A 225 -14.90 81.29 37.28
C ASN A 225 -14.15 80.07 36.74
N GLU A 226 -13.90 79.08 37.60
CA GLU A 226 -13.41 77.77 37.19
C GLU A 226 -14.42 77.11 36.22
N SER A 227 -13.91 76.48 35.16
CA SER A 227 -14.73 75.78 34.17
C SER A 227 -14.13 74.42 33.81
N SER A 228 -15.00 73.44 33.62
CA SER A 228 -14.63 72.07 33.29
C SER A 228 -15.51 71.55 32.15
N GLU A 229 -14.88 70.95 31.15
CA GLU A 229 -15.53 70.23 30.06
C GLU A 229 -15.88 68.82 30.57
N TYR A 230 -17.13 68.38 30.40
CA TYR A 230 -17.65 67.16 31.05
C TYR A 230 -18.47 66.25 30.13
N VAL A 231 -18.54 64.97 30.52
CA VAL A 231 -19.42 63.95 29.92
C VAL A 231 -19.96 62.98 30.97
N GLY A 232 -21.19 62.49 30.80
CA GLY A 232 -21.76 61.41 31.62
C GLY A 232 -22.54 60.41 30.77
N TYR A 233 -22.34 59.11 31.02
CA TYR A 233 -23.07 58.03 30.36
C TYR A 233 -24.45 57.83 30.99
N LYS A 234 -25.51 57.85 30.17
CA LYS A 234 -26.92 57.82 30.60
C LYS A 234 -27.49 56.42 30.74
N ASN A 235 -27.05 55.48 29.91
CA ASN A 235 -27.56 54.10 29.89
C ASN A 235 -26.91 53.24 30.99
N GLN A 236 -26.63 53.87 32.14
CA GLN A 236 -26.35 53.18 33.40
C GLN A 236 -27.66 52.53 33.86
N ASP A 237 -27.74 51.22 33.71
CA ASP A 237 -28.70 50.40 34.44
C ASP A 237 -28.42 50.62 35.95
N PRO A 238 -29.41 51.04 36.77
CA PRO A 238 -29.17 51.37 38.19
C PRO A 238 -28.67 50.22 39.06
N SER A 239 -28.63 48.99 38.53
CA SER A 239 -28.04 47.81 39.15
C SER A 239 -26.70 47.39 38.54
N SER A 240 -26.17 48.15 37.58
CA SER A 240 -24.84 47.95 36.98
C SER A 240 -23.84 49.00 37.47
N ASP A 241 -22.67 48.56 37.91
CA ASP A 241 -21.61 49.48 38.35
C ASP A 241 -21.06 50.28 37.16
N THR A 242 -20.71 51.55 37.40
CA THR A 242 -20.03 52.37 36.39
C THR A 242 -18.52 52.11 36.47
N TYR A 243 -18.04 51.22 35.62
CA TYR A 243 -16.62 50.89 35.52
C TYR A 243 -15.85 52.02 34.85
N LEU A 244 -15.22 52.85 35.69
CA LEU A 244 -14.21 53.82 35.32
C LEU A 244 -12.85 53.14 35.34
N THR A 245 -12.06 53.36 34.30
CA THR A 245 -10.69 52.85 34.23
C THR A 245 -9.82 53.66 35.21
N ALA A 246 -8.98 53.03 36.04
CA ALA A 246 -8.35 53.73 37.19
C ALA A 246 -7.51 54.96 36.83
N ASP A 247 -7.02 55.02 35.59
CA ASP A 247 -6.12 56.06 35.12
C ASP A 247 -6.83 57.38 34.72
N THR A 248 -8.16 57.47 34.73
CA THR A 248 -8.86 58.67 34.21
C THR A 248 -8.59 59.91 35.07
N ASN A 249 -7.85 60.88 34.53
CA ASN A 249 -7.67 62.21 35.14
C ASN A 249 -8.92 63.08 34.92
N VAL A 250 -10.01 62.70 35.59
CA VAL A 250 -11.30 63.40 35.66
C VAL A 250 -11.87 63.27 37.06
N LYS A 251 -12.80 64.15 37.43
CA LYS A 251 -13.51 64.11 38.71
C LYS A 251 -15.01 63.89 38.50
N SER A 252 -15.60 63.01 39.29
CA SER A 252 -17.06 62.88 39.38
C SER A 252 -17.69 64.15 39.96
N MET A 253 -18.72 64.64 39.29
CA MET A 253 -19.46 65.85 39.63
C MET A 253 -20.93 65.73 39.24
N THR A 254 -21.77 66.67 39.70
CA THR A 254 -23.22 66.65 39.44
C THR A 254 -23.62 67.88 38.62
N VAL A 255 -24.32 67.67 37.51
CA VAL A 255 -24.93 68.73 36.68
C VAL A 255 -26.38 68.36 36.41
N ASP A 256 -27.32 69.30 36.60
CA ASP A 256 -28.77 69.08 36.53
C ASP A 256 -29.26 67.80 37.26
N GLY A 257 -28.65 67.49 38.41
CA GLY A 257 -28.95 66.30 39.22
C GLY A 257 -28.39 64.97 38.70
N LYS A 258 -27.60 64.97 37.63
CA LYS A 258 -26.99 63.77 37.01
C LYS A 258 -25.50 63.70 37.29
N LYS A 259 -24.97 62.49 37.50
CA LYS A 259 -23.53 62.23 37.64
C LYS A 259 -22.85 62.37 36.28
N VAL A 260 -21.82 63.20 36.22
CA VAL A 260 -20.96 63.41 35.04
C VAL A 260 -19.49 63.45 35.49
N TYR A 261 -18.58 63.39 34.53
CA TYR A 261 -17.14 63.37 34.75
C TYR A 261 -16.51 64.57 34.03
N GLY A 262 -15.94 65.49 34.81
CA GLY A 262 -15.30 66.71 34.32
C GLY A 262 -13.78 66.64 34.42
N GLY A 263 -13.09 67.31 33.50
CA GLY A 263 -11.65 67.48 33.53
C GLY A 263 -11.09 68.11 34.82
N THR A 264 -9.88 67.71 35.17
CA THR A 264 -9.05 68.23 36.28
C THR A 264 -7.79 68.95 35.75
N PHE A 265 -7.00 69.59 36.62
CA PHE A 265 -5.76 70.25 36.21
C PHE A 265 -4.65 69.24 35.86
N GLY A 266 -3.85 69.56 34.83
CA GLY A 266 -2.71 68.76 34.36
C GLY A 266 -3.01 67.93 33.09
N GLU A 267 -1.98 67.67 32.29
CA GLU A 267 -2.07 66.72 31.16
C GLU A 267 -1.83 65.29 31.63
N PHE A 268 -2.55 64.34 31.02
CA PHE A 268 -2.54 62.91 31.36
C PHE A 268 -2.45 62.07 30.08
N THR A 269 -1.77 60.92 30.10
CA THR A 269 -1.62 60.03 28.92
C THR A 269 -2.49 58.79 29.09
N ASP A 270 -3.53 58.64 28.28
CA ASP A 270 -4.43 57.47 28.34
C ASP A 270 -3.69 56.19 27.95
N LYS A 271 -3.57 55.25 28.90
CA LYS A 271 -2.91 53.93 28.73
C LYS A 271 -3.75 52.92 27.96
N LEU A 272 -5.06 53.16 27.86
CA LEU A 272 -5.94 52.38 27.00
C LEU A 272 -5.95 52.98 25.61
N GLY A 273 -6.03 54.31 25.55
CA GLY A 273 -5.92 55.16 24.36
C GLY A 273 -4.66 54.93 23.51
N GLY A 274 -4.57 55.68 22.42
CA GLY A 274 -3.33 55.75 21.65
C GLY A 274 -2.24 56.42 22.48
N GLU A 275 -1.08 55.76 22.61
CA GLU A 275 0.04 56.14 23.51
C GLU A 275 0.57 57.58 23.37
N THR A 276 0.20 58.27 22.29
CA THR A 276 0.59 59.64 21.96
C THR A 276 -0.35 60.72 22.52
N PHE A 277 -1.57 60.39 22.98
CA PHE A 277 -2.57 61.39 23.36
C PHE A 277 -2.46 61.82 24.83
N LYS A 278 -2.10 63.09 25.04
CA LYS A 278 -1.81 63.66 26.38
C LYS A 278 -2.87 64.67 26.86
N ARG A 279 -4.10 64.22 27.08
CA ARG A 279 -5.16 65.03 27.73
C ARG A 279 -6.00 64.19 28.68
N ASN A 280 -6.70 64.88 29.58
CA ASN A 280 -7.78 64.31 30.38
C ASN A 280 -8.77 63.53 29.53
N THR A 281 -9.08 62.33 30.00
CA THR A 281 -9.79 61.30 29.26
C THR A 281 -10.63 60.46 30.23
N VAL A 282 -11.82 60.06 29.81
CA VAL A 282 -12.69 59.13 30.54
C VAL A 282 -13.20 58.03 29.62
N SER A 283 -13.06 56.79 30.07
CA SER A 283 -13.50 55.58 29.36
C SER A 283 -14.69 54.96 30.10
N PHE A 284 -15.76 54.67 29.37
CA PHE A 284 -16.97 54.02 29.89
C PHE A 284 -17.06 52.59 29.36
N GLN A 285 -17.29 51.59 30.22
CA GLN A 285 -17.70 50.26 29.77
C GLN A 285 -19.15 50.32 29.26
N VAL A 286 -19.43 49.76 28.09
CA VAL A 286 -20.71 49.98 27.38
C VAL A 286 -21.60 48.75 27.27
N LYS A 287 -22.92 48.99 27.29
CA LYS A 287 -23.99 47.98 27.31
C LYS A 287 -25.17 48.43 26.45
N GLY A 288 -25.86 47.48 25.81
CA GLY A 288 -26.99 47.75 24.91
C GLY A 288 -26.58 48.08 23.48
N ASP A 289 -27.56 48.43 22.64
CA ASP A 289 -27.38 48.75 21.21
C ASP A 289 -27.40 50.27 20.90
N SER A 290 -27.49 51.08 21.96
CA SER A 290 -27.59 52.54 21.94
C SER A 290 -26.73 53.10 23.06
N LEU A 291 -25.78 53.99 22.74
CA LEU A 291 -24.86 54.57 23.70
C LEU A 291 -25.19 56.05 23.91
N ASP A 292 -25.95 56.33 24.96
CA ASP A 292 -26.46 57.66 25.24
C ASP A 292 -25.62 58.38 26.29
N PHE A 293 -25.14 59.57 25.98
CA PHE A 293 -24.31 60.43 26.82
C PHE A 293 -24.93 61.83 26.96
N ALA A 294 -24.60 62.53 28.04
CA ALA A 294 -24.75 63.98 28.16
C ALA A 294 -23.36 64.62 28.10
N VAL A 295 -23.19 65.68 27.31
CA VAL A 295 -21.92 66.41 27.15
C VAL A 295 -22.17 67.91 27.33
N GLY A 296 -21.25 68.62 27.98
CA GLY A 296 -21.37 70.07 28.17
C GLY A 296 -20.14 70.70 28.82
N THR A 297 -20.28 71.96 29.24
CA THR A 297 -19.27 72.67 30.04
C THR A 297 -19.89 73.40 31.23
N THR A 298 -19.19 73.49 32.36
CA THR A 298 -19.55 74.43 33.43
C THR A 298 -18.94 75.81 33.18
N ASN A 299 -19.68 76.89 33.46
CA ASN A 299 -19.22 78.29 33.40
C ASN A 299 -18.60 78.75 32.06
N ARG A 300 -18.80 77.99 30.98
CA ARG A 300 -18.17 78.19 29.67
C ARG A 300 -19.20 77.90 28.57
N TYR A 301 -18.87 78.30 27.34
CA TYR A 301 -19.83 78.40 26.23
C TYR A 301 -19.30 77.67 24.98
N GLY A 302 -18.62 76.54 25.18
CA GLY A 302 -18.05 75.74 24.09
C GLY A 302 -16.81 74.94 24.49
N ALA A 303 -16.59 73.81 23.81
CA ALA A 303 -15.50 72.87 24.05
C ALA A 303 -15.15 72.06 22.79
N TRP A 304 -13.93 71.51 22.74
CA TRP A 304 -13.55 70.46 21.76
C TRP A 304 -13.52 69.11 22.46
N ASN A 305 -14.40 68.21 22.05
CA ASN A 305 -14.44 66.83 22.53
C ASN A 305 -13.96 65.91 21.41
N SER A 306 -12.91 65.12 21.65
CA SER A 306 -12.36 64.13 20.70
C SER A 306 -12.70 62.73 21.19
N ILE A 307 -13.24 61.88 20.31
CA ILE A 307 -13.70 60.53 20.67
C ILE A 307 -12.66 59.51 20.20
N SER A 308 -11.81 59.07 21.13
CA SER A 308 -11.06 57.83 20.94
C SER A 308 -11.97 56.66 21.30
N SER A 309 -11.62 55.47 20.88
CA SER A 309 -12.20 54.26 21.48
C SER A 309 -11.16 53.17 21.46
N SER A 310 -10.33 53.29 22.48
CA SER A 310 -9.47 52.25 23.00
C SER A 310 -10.32 51.13 23.57
N THR A 311 -10.60 50.13 22.73
CA THR A 311 -11.64 49.15 23.04
C THR A 311 -11.02 47.78 23.21
N LEU A 312 -10.88 47.36 24.47
CA LEU A 312 -10.76 45.93 24.74
C LEU A 312 -12.05 45.26 24.27
N PHE A 313 -11.93 44.28 23.39
CA PHE A 313 -13.03 43.40 23.01
C PHE A 313 -12.78 42.00 23.55
N ASP A 314 -13.82 41.36 24.08
CA ASP A 314 -13.88 39.89 24.14
C ASP A 314 -14.01 39.36 22.70
N VAL A 315 -12.87 39.15 22.04
CA VAL A 315 -12.78 38.47 20.75
C VAL A 315 -12.96 36.95 20.93
N ALA A 316 -13.03 36.22 19.82
CA ALA A 316 -12.91 34.77 19.87
C ALA A 316 -11.46 34.37 20.23
N PRO A 317 -11.23 33.39 21.12
CA PRO A 317 -9.91 32.80 21.32
C PRO A 317 -9.39 32.23 19.99
N LYS A 318 -8.07 32.25 19.82
CA LYS A 318 -7.41 31.67 18.64
C LYS A 318 -7.80 30.19 18.53
N LYS A 319 -8.11 29.73 17.31
CA LYS A 319 -8.54 28.35 17.06
C LYS A 319 -7.51 27.36 17.62
N PRO A 320 -7.93 26.31 18.34
CA PRO A 320 -7.01 25.28 18.81
C PRO A 320 -6.48 24.47 17.63
N TYR A 321 -5.34 23.82 17.84
CA TYR A 321 -4.73 22.94 16.84
C TYR A 321 -4.23 21.65 17.47
N LYS A 322 -4.29 20.57 16.70
CA LYS A 322 -4.02 19.21 17.12
C LYS A 322 -2.81 18.66 16.38
N THR A 323 -1.90 18.04 17.12
CA THR A 323 -0.75 17.30 16.57
C THR A 323 -0.72 15.88 17.11
N VAL A 324 -0.02 15.01 16.39
CA VAL A 324 0.19 13.60 16.76
C VAL A 324 1.64 13.22 16.46
N THR A 325 2.28 12.56 17.42
CA THR A 325 3.67 12.06 17.35
C THR A 325 3.73 10.59 17.80
N ASP A 326 4.87 9.96 17.58
CA ASP A 326 5.21 8.65 18.14
C ASP A 326 5.40 8.69 19.69
N SER A 327 5.87 7.57 20.24
CA SER A 327 6.22 7.40 21.65
C SER A 327 7.46 8.18 22.08
N ASP A 328 8.32 8.54 21.13
CA ASP A 328 9.70 8.98 21.35
C ASP A 328 9.80 10.53 21.37
N GLU A 329 8.65 11.20 21.32
CA GLU A 329 8.45 12.65 21.33
C GLU A 329 9.23 13.41 20.24
N ILE A 330 9.55 12.74 19.13
CA ILE A 330 10.14 13.39 17.96
C ILE A 330 9.08 14.33 17.37
N ASN A 331 9.38 15.64 17.34
CA ASN A 331 8.44 16.72 16.99
C ASN A 331 8.15 16.81 15.46
N LYS A 332 7.76 15.70 14.85
CA LYS A 332 7.40 15.59 13.43
C LYS A 332 5.97 15.06 13.33
N THR A 333 5.10 15.79 12.62
CA THR A 333 3.71 15.38 12.40
C THR A 333 3.66 14.01 11.71
N MET A 334 3.05 13.03 12.35
CA MET A 334 3.01 11.65 11.87
C MET A 334 1.98 11.46 10.75
N ASN A 335 2.44 11.39 9.50
CA ASN A 335 1.60 11.03 8.35
C ASN A 335 1.31 9.51 8.30
N THR A 336 2.16 8.69 8.93
CA THR A 336 2.09 7.23 8.97
C THR A 336 2.55 6.72 10.33
N PHE A 337 1.97 5.62 10.84
CA PHE A 337 2.35 4.98 12.11
C PHE A 337 2.47 3.45 11.96
N GLU A 338 3.28 2.81 12.80
CA GLU A 338 3.48 1.35 12.79
C GLU A 338 2.36 0.60 13.53
N THR A 339 2.03 -0.61 13.06
CA THR A 339 0.96 -1.42 13.66
C THR A 339 1.33 -1.87 15.07
N GLY A 340 0.71 -1.27 16.08
CA GLY A 340 0.96 -1.51 17.50
C GLY A 340 1.63 -0.34 18.25
N GLU A 341 2.09 0.68 17.52
CA GLU A 341 2.71 1.90 18.06
C GLU A 341 1.75 2.68 18.98
N VAL A 342 2.28 3.37 20.00
CA VAL A 342 1.48 4.21 20.91
C VAL A 342 1.57 5.66 20.46
N LEU A 343 0.47 6.17 19.92
CA LEU A 343 0.36 7.55 19.45
C LEU A 343 0.22 8.52 20.63
N THR A 344 1.00 9.60 20.61
CA THR A 344 0.85 10.72 21.56
C THR A 344 0.13 11.86 20.85
N PHE A 345 -1.09 12.17 21.29
CA PHE A 345 -1.88 13.29 20.78
C PHE A 345 -1.68 14.53 21.67
N LYS A 346 -1.57 15.71 21.04
CA LYS A 346 -1.43 17.02 21.71
C LYS A 346 -2.48 17.97 21.14
N VAL A 347 -3.49 18.32 21.93
CA VAL A 347 -4.52 19.33 21.60
C VAL A 347 -4.15 20.64 22.27
N ASN A 348 -3.78 21.63 21.46
CA ASN A 348 -3.21 22.90 21.90
C ASN A 348 -4.26 24.00 21.76
N GLN A 349 -4.62 24.65 22.86
CA GLN A 349 -5.51 25.81 22.88
C GLN A 349 -4.72 27.04 23.34
N PRO A 350 -4.39 27.99 22.43
CA PRO A 350 -3.87 29.29 22.84
C PRO A 350 -4.91 30.01 23.68
N THR A 351 -4.53 30.49 24.86
CA THR A 351 -5.39 31.33 25.68
C THR A 351 -5.56 32.71 25.06
N GLN A 352 -6.61 33.42 25.46
CA GLN A 352 -6.62 34.88 25.40
C GLN A 352 -5.69 35.43 26.48
N THR A 353 -5.12 36.59 26.23
CA THR A 353 -4.39 37.42 27.19
C THR A 353 -5.39 38.27 27.98
N LEU A 354 -5.49 38.01 29.28
CA LEU A 354 -6.36 38.79 30.17
C LEU A 354 -5.87 40.24 30.21
N GLY A 355 -6.77 41.20 29.99
CA GLY A 355 -6.43 42.61 29.88
C GLY A 355 -5.87 43.04 28.52
N VAL A 356 -5.83 42.14 27.53
CA VAL A 356 -5.55 42.48 26.12
C VAL A 356 -6.66 41.97 25.20
N ASP A 357 -6.86 40.66 25.02
CA ASP A 357 -7.89 40.13 24.12
C ASP A 357 -9.00 39.32 24.85
N ALA A 358 -9.01 39.37 26.19
CA ALA A 358 -10.17 39.06 27.05
C ALA A 358 -10.27 40.02 28.25
N LEU A 359 -11.50 40.43 28.57
CA LEU A 359 -11.87 41.26 29.73
C LEU A 359 -11.97 40.47 31.03
N GLN A 360 -12.42 39.22 30.95
CA GLN A 360 -12.70 38.38 32.11
C GLN A 360 -12.03 37.02 32.01
N ARG A 361 -11.77 36.40 33.17
CA ARG A 361 -11.34 35.01 33.23
C ARG A 361 -12.44 34.08 32.72
N TYR A 362 -12.06 33.00 32.06
CA TYR A 362 -13.01 32.06 31.48
C TYR A 362 -13.96 31.47 32.53
N SER A 363 -15.26 31.55 32.24
CA SER A 363 -16.34 30.90 33.00
C SER A 363 -16.37 29.38 32.79
N GLN A 364 -15.78 28.91 31.68
CA GLN A 364 -15.55 27.51 31.35
C GLN A 364 -14.32 27.41 30.46
N PHE A 365 -13.46 26.42 30.74
CA PHE A 365 -12.38 25.98 29.84
C PHE A 365 -12.33 24.46 29.89
N ALA A 366 -12.64 23.82 28.76
CA ALA A 366 -12.55 22.37 28.58
C ALA A 366 -11.92 22.05 27.22
N ILE A 367 -11.34 20.86 27.11
CA ILE A 367 -10.78 20.31 25.86
C ILE A 367 -11.33 18.89 25.71
N VAL A 368 -11.97 18.61 24.58
CA VAL A 368 -12.71 17.38 24.29
C VAL A 368 -12.15 16.73 23.03
N ASP A 369 -11.79 15.45 23.13
CA ASP A 369 -11.23 14.63 22.07
C ASP A 369 -12.17 13.44 21.81
N ASN A 370 -12.72 13.33 20.61
CA ASN A 370 -13.52 12.16 20.23
C ASN A 370 -12.59 11.19 19.50
N LEU A 371 -12.00 10.25 20.25
CA LEU A 371 -11.01 9.33 19.72
C LEU A 371 -11.60 8.47 18.59
N PRO A 372 -10.85 8.22 17.51
CA PRO A 372 -11.33 7.41 16.40
C PRO A 372 -11.62 5.98 16.87
N LYS A 373 -12.68 5.37 16.32
CA LYS A 373 -13.11 4.01 16.70
C LYS A 373 -12.07 2.92 16.42
N ASN A 374 -11.09 3.21 15.56
CA ASN A 374 -9.91 2.39 15.32
C ASN A 374 -8.74 2.70 16.28
N THR A 375 -9.00 3.36 17.41
CA THR A 375 -8.03 3.58 18.50
C THR A 375 -8.64 3.30 19.88
N THR A 376 -7.78 2.89 20.81
CA THR A 376 -8.07 2.65 22.22
C THR A 376 -7.27 3.65 23.06
N TYR A 377 -7.96 4.41 23.92
CA TYR A 377 -7.31 5.31 24.88
C TYR A 377 -6.42 4.54 25.87
N VAL A 378 -5.21 5.04 26.15
CA VAL A 378 -4.36 4.54 27.23
C VAL A 378 -4.81 5.18 28.53
N GLU A 379 -5.52 4.43 29.38
CA GLU A 379 -6.06 4.92 30.64
C GLU A 379 -4.97 5.52 31.54
N GLY A 380 -5.27 6.68 32.15
CA GLY A 380 -4.33 7.43 32.99
C GLY A 380 -3.24 8.22 32.24
N SER A 381 -3.20 8.19 30.90
CA SER A 381 -2.17 8.91 30.13
C SER A 381 -2.43 10.41 29.95
N ALA A 382 -3.64 10.89 30.18
CA ALA A 382 -4.00 12.30 29.98
C ALA A 382 -3.34 13.24 31.01
N ARG A 383 -2.69 14.30 30.51
CA ARG A 383 -2.11 15.39 31.30
C ARG A 383 -2.36 16.74 30.62
N LEU A 384 -2.69 17.76 31.40
CA LEU A 384 -2.70 19.15 30.93
C LEU A 384 -1.29 19.72 31.12
N LEU A 385 -0.72 20.30 30.07
CA LEU A 385 0.56 20.99 30.08
C LEU A 385 0.34 22.50 29.94
N ASP A 386 1.16 23.29 30.65
CA ASP A 386 1.29 24.73 30.42
C ASP A 386 2.20 25.04 29.22
N SER A 387 2.35 26.33 28.90
CA SER A 387 3.15 26.82 27.78
C SER A 387 4.66 26.53 27.88
N THR A 388 5.16 26.03 29.03
CA THR A 388 6.55 25.56 29.21
C THR A 388 6.69 24.05 29.00
N GLY A 389 5.60 23.35 28.68
CA GLY A 389 5.53 21.89 28.60
C GLY A 389 5.40 21.21 29.96
N LYS A 390 5.23 21.97 31.05
CA LYS A 390 5.15 21.44 32.41
C LYS A 390 3.72 21.03 32.74
N ALA A 391 3.56 19.89 33.41
CA ALA A 391 2.25 19.41 33.86
C ALA A 391 1.60 20.37 34.87
N VAL A 392 0.34 20.71 34.62
CA VAL A 392 -0.49 21.57 35.47
C VAL A 392 -1.10 20.73 36.59
N SER A 393 -1.01 21.22 37.83
CA SER A 393 -1.62 20.55 38.99
C SER A 393 -3.14 20.77 39.02
N VAL A 394 -3.90 19.82 38.50
CA VAL A 394 -5.38 19.75 38.56
C VAL A 394 -5.83 18.44 39.22
N PRO A 395 -7.04 18.35 39.79
CA PRO A 395 -7.55 17.09 40.32
C PRO A 395 -7.68 16.00 39.25
N PRO A 396 -7.48 14.71 39.57
CA PRO A 396 -7.69 13.62 38.62
C PRO A 396 -9.10 13.59 38.00
N THR A 397 -10.11 14.08 38.75
CA THR A 397 -11.50 14.21 38.29
C THR A 397 -11.72 15.26 37.21
N SER A 398 -10.73 16.11 36.92
CA SER A 398 -10.77 17.00 35.75
C SER A 398 -10.56 16.25 34.43
N PHE A 399 -10.10 15.00 34.45
CA PHE A 399 -10.00 14.15 33.26
C PHE A 399 -11.06 13.05 33.30
N THR A 400 -11.79 12.86 32.21
CA THR A 400 -12.83 11.84 32.08
C THR A 400 -12.72 11.15 30.72
N TYR A 401 -12.95 9.83 30.68
CA TYR A 401 -13.02 9.07 29.43
C TYR A 401 -14.29 8.21 29.38
N SER A 402 -15.04 8.36 28.31
CA SER A 402 -16.25 7.60 28.01
C SER A 402 -15.94 6.52 26.97
N LYS A 403 -16.08 5.25 27.37
CA LYS A 403 -15.87 4.10 26.46
C LYS A 403 -16.96 4.03 25.38
N ASP A 404 -18.21 4.30 25.76
CA ASP A 404 -19.35 4.19 24.84
C ASP A 404 -19.33 5.24 23.72
N THR A 405 -18.77 6.42 23.99
CA THR A 405 -18.67 7.53 23.00
C THR A 405 -17.26 7.74 22.46
N HIS A 406 -16.26 6.98 22.94
CA HIS A 406 -14.82 7.20 22.71
C HIS A 406 -14.36 8.64 23.04
N THR A 407 -15.02 9.33 23.98
CA THR A 407 -14.73 10.73 24.30
C THR A 407 -13.78 10.85 25.48
N LEU A 408 -12.61 11.44 25.28
CA LEU A 408 -11.76 11.97 26.33
C LEU A 408 -12.11 13.45 26.55
N MET A 409 -12.20 13.89 27.81
CA MET A 409 -12.42 15.30 28.15
C MET A 409 -11.54 15.71 29.33
N PHE A 410 -10.80 16.79 29.15
CA PHE A 410 -10.35 17.64 30.24
C PHE A 410 -11.38 18.75 30.49
N ASN A 411 -11.76 18.98 31.74
CA ASN A 411 -12.59 20.11 32.16
C ASN A 411 -11.95 20.81 33.37
N GLY A 412 -11.59 22.09 33.20
CA GLY A 412 -11.03 22.92 34.26
C GLY A 412 -12.01 23.15 35.40
N ASP A 413 -11.53 23.04 36.64
CA ASP A 413 -12.34 23.31 37.83
C ASP A 413 -12.31 24.78 38.25
N ALA A 414 -13.04 25.13 39.31
CA ALA A 414 -13.16 26.49 39.79
C ALA A 414 -11.85 27.09 40.36
N GLU A 415 -10.85 26.29 40.73
CA GLU A 415 -9.54 26.80 41.16
C GLU A 415 -8.60 26.96 39.96
N PHE A 416 -8.64 26.05 38.99
CA PHE A 416 -7.95 26.20 37.72
C PHE A 416 -8.40 27.48 36.99
N LEU A 417 -9.70 27.75 36.85
CA LEU A 417 -10.18 28.95 36.14
C LEU A 417 -9.76 30.27 36.81
N LYS A 418 -9.64 30.29 38.15
CA LYS A 418 -9.10 31.43 38.92
C LYS A 418 -7.59 31.63 38.70
N THR A 419 -6.84 30.55 38.53
CA THR A 419 -5.36 30.56 38.57
C THR A 419 -4.69 30.37 37.22
N MET A 420 -5.41 29.93 36.19
CA MET A 420 -4.88 29.67 34.86
C MET A 420 -4.23 30.93 34.29
N ASN A 421 -3.09 30.74 33.63
CA ASN A 421 -2.40 31.83 32.95
C ASN A 421 -3.18 32.19 31.69
N MET A 422 -3.42 33.48 31.49
CA MET A 422 -4.13 34.02 30.33
C MET A 422 -3.19 35.07 29.73
N ASP A 423 -2.24 34.61 28.92
CA ASP A 423 -1.11 35.39 28.38
C ASP A 423 -0.84 35.09 26.89
N GLY A 424 -1.86 34.60 26.18
CA GLY A 424 -1.79 34.35 24.73
C GLY A 424 -1.17 33.01 24.35
N LYS A 425 -0.63 32.26 25.32
CA LYS A 425 0.08 30.99 25.11
C LYS A 425 -0.83 29.78 25.29
N ASN A 426 -0.35 28.62 24.85
CA ASN A 426 -1.08 27.37 24.90
C ASN A 426 -1.24 26.83 26.33
N TYR A 427 -2.43 26.30 26.61
CA TYR A 427 -2.55 25.05 27.36
C TYR A 427 -2.67 23.89 26.38
N THR A 428 -2.01 22.77 26.69
CA THR A 428 -2.03 21.58 25.83
C THR A 428 -2.57 20.39 26.61
N LEU A 429 -3.68 19.81 26.16
CA LEU A 429 -4.08 18.47 26.59
C LEU A 429 -3.23 17.46 25.81
N GLU A 430 -2.31 16.79 26.51
CA GLU A 430 -1.59 15.65 25.97
C GLU A 430 -2.19 14.35 26.51
N PHE A 431 -2.30 13.33 25.67
CA PHE A 431 -2.71 11.99 26.07
C PHE A 431 -2.20 10.94 25.06
N LYS A 432 -2.29 9.65 25.41
CA LYS A 432 -1.84 8.55 24.55
C LYS A 432 -2.99 7.62 24.15
N ALA A 433 -2.91 7.08 22.93
CA ALA A 433 -3.84 6.09 22.40
C ALA A 433 -3.10 5.08 21.51
N LYS A 434 -3.55 3.82 21.52
CA LYS A 434 -3.03 2.76 20.65
C LYS A 434 -4.03 2.52 19.50
N PRO A 435 -3.60 2.39 18.23
CA PRO A 435 -4.44 1.82 17.18
C PRO A 435 -4.95 0.43 17.58
N ILE A 436 -6.16 0.06 17.15
CA ILE A 436 -6.70 -1.28 17.42
C ILE A 436 -5.95 -2.35 16.62
N ASP A 437 -5.92 -3.57 17.16
CA ASP A 437 -5.31 -4.70 16.46
C ASP A 437 -6.19 -5.12 15.25
N GLY A 438 -5.56 -5.50 14.13
CA GLY A 438 -6.25 -5.95 12.91
C GLY A 438 -6.48 -4.89 11.82
N LEU A 439 -5.90 -3.69 11.96
CA LEU A 439 -5.84 -2.69 10.89
C LEU A 439 -4.96 -3.14 9.70
N LYS A 440 -5.20 -2.55 8.54
CA LYS A 440 -4.57 -2.87 7.25
C LYS A 440 -3.65 -1.75 6.77
N GLU A 441 -2.76 -2.07 5.84
CA GLU A 441 -1.93 -1.08 5.14
C GLU A 441 -2.80 0.04 4.54
N GLY A 442 -2.50 1.28 4.93
CA GLY A 442 -3.21 2.48 4.47
C GLY A 442 -4.49 2.84 5.25
N ASP A 443 -4.94 2.03 6.22
CA ASP A 443 -6.13 2.35 7.03
C ASP A 443 -5.94 3.67 7.79
N VAL A 444 -6.94 4.55 7.73
CA VAL A 444 -6.82 5.94 8.20
C VAL A 444 -7.27 6.10 9.66
N VAL A 445 -6.41 6.67 10.49
CA VAL A 445 -6.76 7.27 11.77
C VAL A 445 -6.86 8.77 11.54
N ASP A 446 -8.08 9.26 11.36
CA ASP A 446 -8.41 10.69 11.29
C ASP A 446 -9.03 11.12 12.63
N ASN A 447 -8.42 12.09 13.30
CA ASN A 447 -8.82 12.53 14.64
C ASN A 447 -8.98 14.05 14.73
N VAL A 448 -10.07 14.51 15.36
CA VAL A 448 -10.41 15.93 15.58
C VAL A 448 -10.76 16.15 17.05
N ALA A 449 -10.33 17.28 17.62
CA ALA A 449 -10.70 17.71 18.95
C ALA A 449 -11.49 19.03 18.89
N LYS A 450 -11.99 19.47 20.04
CA LYS A 450 -12.49 20.82 20.24
C LYS A 450 -12.13 21.35 21.62
N SER A 451 -11.93 22.65 21.72
CA SER A 451 -11.99 23.35 23.00
C SER A 451 -13.39 23.89 23.23
N ILE A 452 -13.81 24.00 24.48
CA ILE A 452 -15.05 24.66 24.89
C ILE A 452 -14.67 25.79 25.84
N ILE A 453 -14.84 27.03 25.39
CA ILE A 453 -14.51 28.25 26.14
C ILE A 453 -15.78 29.07 26.27
N ASN A 454 -16.18 29.42 27.50
CA ASN A 454 -17.42 30.18 27.77
C ASN A 454 -18.67 29.58 27.08
N LYS A 455 -18.78 28.24 27.04
CA LYS A 455 -19.83 27.45 26.34
C LYS A 455 -19.82 27.50 24.81
N VAL A 456 -18.84 28.15 24.18
CA VAL A 456 -18.64 28.16 22.72
C VAL A 456 -17.62 27.09 22.34
N GLU A 457 -17.89 26.34 21.26
CA GLU A 457 -17.02 25.25 20.79
C GLU A 457 -16.09 25.71 19.65
N TYR A 458 -14.81 25.35 19.75
CA TYR A 458 -13.76 25.67 18.79
C TYR A 458 -13.08 24.39 18.31
N PRO A 459 -13.38 23.88 17.11
CA PRO A 459 -12.77 22.65 16.59
C PRO A 459 -11.32 22.85 16.16
N THR A 460 -10.51 21.79 16.24
CA THR A 460 -9.14 21.75 15.73
C THR A 460 -9.09 21.46 14.23
N ASN A 461 -7.89 21.55 13.65
CA ASN A 461 -7.58 20.76 12.45
C ASN A 461 -7.78 19.26 12.70
N HIS A 462 -7.94 18.53 11.61
CA HIS A 462 -7.78 17.07 11.57
C HIS A 462 -6.30 16.70 11.75
N THR A 463 -6.03 15.63 12.50
CA THR A 463 -4.77 14.87 12.39
C THR A 463 -5.06 13.57 11.66
N VAL A 464 -4.63 13.50 10.41
CA VAL A 464 -4.83 12.34 9.52
C VAL A 464 -3.52 11.56 9.42
N SER A 465 -3.51 10.36 9.99
CA SER A 465 -2.36 9.44 9.95
C SER A 465 -2.79 8.10 9.35
N LYS A 466 -1.92 7.44 8.59
CA LYS A 466 -2.20 6.12 7.98
C LYS A 466 -1.47 5.00 8.71
N THR A 467 -2.14 3.87 8.87
CA THR A 467 -1.51 2.62 9.31
C THR A 467 -0.48 2.21 8.25
N HIS A 468 0.76 2.04 8.67
CA HIS A 468 1.76 1.29 7.93
C HIS A 468 1.99 -0.05 8.62
N ILE A 469 1.86 -1.12 7.84
CA ILE A 469 2.33 -2.45 8.18
C ILE A 469 3.74 -2.55 7.60
N PRO A 470 4.79 -2.70 8.43
CA PRO A 470 6.14 -2.95 7.94
C PRO A 470 6.14 -4.05 6.89
N THR A 471 6.62 -3.73 5.69
CA THR A 471 6.58 -4.67 4.58
C THR A 471 7.46 -5.87 4.91
N VAL A 472 6.97 -7.09 4.67
CA VAL A 472 7.63 -8.31 5.18
C VAL A 472 9.00 -8.54 4.55
N SER A 473 10.01 -8.73 5.40
CA SER A 473 11.37 -9.08 4.98
C SER A 473 11.39 -10.45 4.31
N THR A 474 11.96 -10.54 3.10
CA THR A 474 11.91 -11.77 2.28
C THR A 474 13.21 -12.56 2.35
N VAL A 475 13.09 -13.90 2.35
CA VAL A 475 14.22 -14.82 2.39
C VAL A 475 14.23 -15.68 1.12
N LYS A 476 15.36 -15.74 0.41
CA LYS A 476 15.54 -16.55 -0.80
C LYS A 476 16.82 -17.35 -0.72
N LYS A 477 16.72 -18.68 -0.74
CA LYS A 477 17.87 -19.57 -0.77
C LYS A 477 18.26 -19.90 -2.21
N MET A 478 19.56 -19.98 -2.50
CA MET A 478 20.15 -20.22 -3.83
C MET A 478 21.44 -21.04 -3.69
N VAL A 479 21.96 -21.59 -4.81
CA VAL A 479 23.25 -22.27 -4.88
C VAL A 479 24.10 -21.60 -5.96
N ASP A 480 25.41 -21.43 -5.71
CA ASP A 480 26.37 -20.77 -6.61
C ASP A 480 25.89 -19.44 -7.23
N GLY A 481 25.11 -18.67 -6.46
CA GLY A 481 24.64 -17.32 -6.82
C GLY A 481 23.66 -17.24 -8.00
N LYS A 482 23.13 -18.36 -8.49
CA LYS A 482 22.15 -18.40 -9.59
C LYS A 482 20.76 -18.78 -9.09
N VAL A 483 19.74 -18.12 -9.64
CA VAL A 483 18.35 -18.57 -9.53
C VAL A 483 18.18 -19.86 -10.33
N PRO A 484 17.51 -20.91 -9.81
CA PRO A 484 17.18 -22.11 -10.58
C PRO A 484 16.14 -21.81 -11.69
N VAL A 485 16.60 -21.32 -12.84
CA VAL A 485 15.76 -21.15 -14.03
C VAL A 485 15.64 -22.51 -14.73
N ASN A 486 14.43 -23.05 -14.81
CA ASN A 486 14.08 -24.33 -15.44
C ASN A 486 14.94 -25.54 -15.00
N GLY A 487 14.67 -26.08 -13.82
CA GLY A 487 15.00 -27.46 -13.46
C GLY A 487 16.47 -27.78 -13.14
N GLY A 488 17.38 -26.82 -13.32
CA GLY A 488 18.81 -26.93 -12.95
C GLY A 488 19.04 -26.97 -11.43
N VAL A 489 18.68 -28.09 -10.81
CA VAL A 489 19.01 -28.41 -9.41
C VAL A 489 20.46 -28.88 -9.33
N PRO A 490 21.31 -28.29 -8.48
CA PRO A 490 22.72 -28.65 -8.38
C PRO A 490 22.90 -30.07 -7.83
N THR A 491 23.84 -30.78 -8.44
CA THR A 491 24.20 -32.16 -8.10
C THR A 491 25.49 -32.19 -7.29
N VAL A 492 25.47 -32.81 -6.10
CA VAL A 492 26.63 -32.88 -5.19
C VAL A 492 27.13 -34.31 -5.04
N GLU A 493 28.44 -34.51 -4.97
CA GLU A 493 29.01 -35.84 -4.68
C GLU A 493 29.22 -36.03 -3.17
N GLU A 494 29.07 -37.27 -2.69
CA GLU A 494 29.31 -37.63 -1.29
C GLU A 494 30.72 -37.20 -0.83
N GLY A 495 30.81 -36.54 0.34
CA GLY A 495 32.07 -36.01 0.86
C GLY A 495 32.62 -34.77 0.16
N THR A 496 32.00 -34.26 -0.91
CA THR A 496 32.43 -33.00 -1.56
C THR A 496 31.80 -31.76 -0.93
N ALA A 497 32.53 -30.65 -0.96
CA ALA A 497 32.08 -29.37 -0.41
C ALA A 497 31.42 -28.49 -1.48
N PHE A 498 30.25 -27.93 -1.16
CA PHE A 498 29.47 -27.04 -2.03
C PHE A 498 29.04 -25.77 -1.28
N ASN A 499 28.72 -24.70 -2.01
CA ASN A 499 28.29 -23.43 -1.42
C ASN A 499 26.82 -23.13 -1.72
N TYR A 500 26.02 -22.94 -0.67
CA TYR A 500 24.70 -22.33 -0.80
C TYR A 500 24.65 -20.96 -0.13
N PHE A 501 23.65 -20.18 -0.52
CA PHE A 501 23.45 -18.79 -0.14
C PHE A 501 22.02 -18.58 0.32
N VAL A 502 21.83 -17.86 1.43
CA VAL A 502 20.52 -17.36 1.86
C VAL A 502 20.53 -15.84 1.75
N ASP A 503 19.80 -15.31 0.78
CA ASP A 503 19.55 -13.88 0.63
C ASP A 503 18.43 -13.46 1.58
N TYR A 504 18.70 -12.41 2.35
CA TYR A 504 17.78 -11.78 3.29
C TYR A 504 17.57 -10.32 2.87
N THR A 505 16.35 -9.97 2.46
CA THR A 505 15.98 -8.58 2.21
C THR A 505 15.31 -8.03 3.46
N ILE A 506 16.02 -7.23 4.24
CA ILE A 506 15.50 -6.54 5.43
C ILE A 506 14.76 -5.29 4.96
N THR A 507 13.45 -5.29 5.11
CA THR A 507 12.55 -4.19 4.72
C THR A 507 12.04 -3.36 5.90
N ASP A 508 12.33 -3.78 7.14
CA ASP A 508 12.13 -2.96 8.33
C ASP A 508 13.05 -1.72 8.28
N SER A 509 12.47 -0.54 8.54
CA SER A 509 13.17 0.76 8.55
C SER A 509 13.61 1.21 9.95
N LYS A 510 13.14 0.55 11.01
CA LYS A 510 13.45 0.82 12.43
C LYS A 510 13.76 -0.50 13.17
N LEU A 511 14.79 -1.22 12.71
CA LEU A 511 15.16 -2.54 13.23
C LEU A 511 15.98 -2.43 14.52
N ASN A 512 15.35 -2.10 15.64
CA ASN A 512 16.07 -1.72 16.86
C ASN A 512 16.49 -2.91 17.76
N ASP A 513 15.65 -3.93 17.94
CA ASP A 513 15.82 -4.90 19.04
C ASP A 513 16.59 -6.18 18.68
N LYS A 514 16.26 -6.79 17.52
CA LYS A 514 16.70 -8.15 17.20
C LYS A 514 16.78 -8.38 15.70
N LEU A 515 17.94 -8.87 15.25
CA LEU A 515 18.15 -9.44 13.93
C LEU A 515 18.95 -10.74 14.09
N VAL A 516 18.32 -11.86 13.76
CA VAL A 516 18.96 -13.18 13.74
C VAL A 516 18.67 -13.86 12.41
N LEU A 517 19.73 -14.28 11.74
CA LEU A 517 19.69 -15.14 10.56
C LEU A 517 19.92 -16.58 11.05
N THR A 518 19.11 -17.54 10.62
CA THR A 518 19.27 -18.95 10.97
C THR A 518 19.16 -19.86 9.76
N ASP A 519 19.79 -21.01 9.84
CA ASP A 519 19.70 -22.09 8.85
C ASP A 519 19.48 -23.38 9.63
N ASP A 520 18.38 -24.08 9.37
CA ASP A 520 18.27 -25.47 9.82
C ASP A 520 18.99 -26.32 8.75
N LEU A 521 20.11 -26.94 9.09
CA LEU A 521 20.77 -27.96 8.28
C LEU A 521 19.94 -29.25 8.33
N GLU A 522 20.08 -30.08 7.30
CA GLU A 522 19.64 -31.47 7.37
C GLU A 522 20.67 -32.34 8.09
N ASP A 523 20.20 -33.39 8.74
CA ASP A 523 21.00 -34.41 9.42
C ASP A 523 22.03 -35.12 8.51
N VAL A 524 21.85 -35.03 7.19
CA VAL A 524 22.77 -35.53 6.17
C VAL A 524 23.87 -34.52 5.75
N LEU A 525 23.81 -33.27 6.21
CA LEU A 525 24.80 -32.22 5.88
C LEU A 525 25.68 -31.85 7.09
N ASP A 526 26.94 -31.54 6.81
CA ASP A 526 27.86 -30.84 7.72
C ASP A 526 28.13 -29.42 7.22
N ALA A 527 28.02 -28.39 8.06
CA ALA A 527 28.60 -27.09 7.75
C ALA A 527 30.12 -27.10 8.00
N LYS A 528 30.89 -26.50 7.09
CA LYS A 528 32.37 -26.36 7.18
C LYS A 528 32.83 -24.90 7.23
N ALA A 529 32.04 -23.97 6.70
CA ALA A 529 32.25 -22.54 6.88
C ALA A 529 30.93 -21.77 6.75
N VAL A 530 30.81 -20.64 7.47
CA VAL A 530 29.68 -19.71 7.38
C VAL A 530 30.21 -18.28 7.28
N LYS A 531 29.64 -17.50 6.36
CA LYS A 531 29.90 -16.07 6.18
C LYS A 531 28.57 -15.33 6.04
N VAL A 532 28.54 -14.07 6.48
CA VAL A 532 27.45 -13.14 6.15
C VAL A 532 28.05 -11.99 5.34
N LEU A 533 27.44 -11.73 4.19
CA LEU A 533 27.85 -10.73 3.20
C LEU A 533 26.82 -9.62 3.11
N ASP A 534 27.25 -8.40 2.75
CA ASP A 534 26.35 -7.29 2.38
C ASP A 534 25.87 -7.39 0.91
N GLU A 535 25.04 -6.44 0.47
CA GLU A 535 24.54 -6.36 -0.91
C GLU A 535 25.67 -6.20 -1.97
N LYS A 536 26.86 -5.75 -1.57
CA LYS A 536 28.04 -5.60 -2.45
C LYS A 536 28.93 -6.85 -2.44
N GLY A 537 28.63 -7.85 -1.60
CA GLY A 537 29.44 -9.04 -1.39
C GLY A 537 30.57 -8.87 -0.36
N THR A 538 30.60 -7.76 0.39
CA THR A 538 31.60 -7.53 1.46
C THR A 538 31.35 -8.50 2.61
N ASP A 539 32.38 -9.18 3.11
CA ASP A 539 32.27 -10.01 4.31
C ASP A 539 32.06 -9.15 5.56
N ILE A 540 30.87 -9.23 6.14
CA ILE A 540 30.43 -8.50 7.33
C ILE A 540 30.20 -9.42 8.53
N THR A 541 30.65 -10.69 8.46
CA THR A 541 30.39 -11.72 9.48
C THR A 541 30.73 -11.25 10.90
N SER A 542 31.80 -10.44 11.03
CA SER A 542 32.28 -9.84 12.28
C SER A 542 31.32 -8.82 12.94
N LYS A 543 30.37 -8.23 12.21
CA LYS A 543 29.31 -7.37 12.77
C LYS A 543 28.26 -8.13 13.58
N GLY A 544 28.28 -9.46 13.54
CA GLY A 544 27.47 -10.31 14.40
C GLY A 544 28.31 -11.37 15.11
N THR A 545 27.62 -12.40 15.58
CA THR A 545 28.21 -13.60 16.19
C THR A 545 27.63 -14.81 15.48
N VAL A 546 28.49 -15.63 14.87
CA VAL A 546 28.13 -16.95 14.32
C VAL A 546 28.12 -17.98 15.45
N ASN A 547 27.12 -18.85 15.45
CA ASN A 547 27.09 -20.12 16.16
C ASN A 547 26.73 -21.22 15.15
N VAL A 548 27.41 -22.36 15.23
CA VAL A 548 27.04 -23.59 14.52
C VAL A 548 26.86 -24.67 15.59
N ASP A 549 25.65 -25.20 15.70
CA ASP A 549 25.25 -26.16 16.73
C ASP A 549 25.04 -27.52 16.04
N ASP A 550 26.13 -28.26 15.83
CA ASP A 550 26.13 -29.55 15.11
C ASP A 550 25.17 -30.57 15.75
N ALA A 551 24.86 -30.44 17.05
CA ALA A 551 23.95 -31.31 17.79
C ALA A 551 22.46 -30.89 17.71
N LYS A 552 22.16 -29.75 17.07
CA LYS A 552 20.80 -29.29 16.72
C LYS A 552 20.65 -29.00 15.22
N GLU A 553 21.68 -29.31 14.44
CA GLU A 553 21.78 -29.00 13.01
C GLU A 553 21.42 -27.53 12.72
N LEU A 554 21.88 -26.60 13.55
CA LEU A 554 21.45 -25.20 13.51
C LEU A 554 22.62 -24.23 13.33
N ILE A 555 22.62 -23.51 12.20
CA ILE A 555 23.44 -22.32 12.01
C ILE A 555 22.67 -21.10 12.52
N THR A 556 23.36 -20.19 13.20
CA THR A 556 22.81 -18.92 13.68
C THR A 556 23.82 -17.80 13.49
N TRP A 557 23.42 -16.67 12.94
CA TRP A 557 24.15 -15.40 13.03
C TRP A 557 23.26 -14.33 13.68
N THR A 558 23.71 -13.79 14.80
CA THR A 558 23.02 -12.70 15.51
C THR A 558 23.77 -11.40 15.31
N ALA A 559 23.10 -10.35 14.83
CA ALA A 559 23.69 -9.02 14.68
C ALA A 559 24.00 -8.39 16.05
N LYS A 560 25.15 -7.70 16.18
CA LYS A 560 25.49 -6.95 17.41
C LYS A 560 24.73 -5.62 17.50
N THR A 561 24.54 -4.97 16.35
CA THR A 561 23.76 -3.73 16.21
C THR A 561 22.69 -3.96 15.13
N PRO A 562 21.46 -4.40 15.49
CA PRO A 562 20.42 -4.68 14.49
C PRO A 562 20.09 -3.48 13.58
N SER A 563 20.10 -2.27 14.15
CA SER A 563 19.70 -1.04 13.45
C SER A 563 20.64 -0.64 12.30
N GLU A 564 21.91 -1.09 12.32
CA GLU A 564 22.87 -0.93 11.22
C GLU A 564 22.43 -1.62 9.92
N PHE A 565 21.42 -2.49 9.96
CA PHE A 565 20.97 -3.31 8.84
C PHE A 565 19.53 -3.01 8.38
N SER A 566 18.89 -1.98 8.97
CA SER A 566 17.57 -1.50 8.54
C SER A 566 17.57 -1.17 7.04
N GLY A 567 16.59 -1.69 6.29
CA GLY A 567 16.46 -1.48 4.85
C GLY A 567 17.50 -2.19 3.94
N GLN A 568 18.38 -3.05 4.46
CA GLN A 568 19.50 -3.63 3.69
C GLN A 568 19.24 -5.06 3.17
N LYS A 569 20.01 -5.47 2.16
CA LYS A 569 20.09 -6.88 1.75
C LYS A 569 21.37 -7.51 2.30
N LEU A 570 21.22 -8.64 2.99
CA LEU A 570 22.30 -9.48 3.49
C LEU A 570 22.28 -10.83 2.78
N LYS A 571 23.42 -11.53 2.75
CA LYS A 571 23.57 -12.84 2.11
C LYS A 571 24.42 -13.75 2.99
N MET A 572 23.81 -14.77 3.59
CA MET A 572 24.56 -15.79 4.35
C MET A 572 25.06 -16.86 3.39
N GLN A 573 26.37 -16.97 3.22
CA GLN A 573 27.00 -18.08 2.50
C GLN A 573 27.34 -19.19 3.49
N VAL A 574 26.95 -20.42 3.17
CA VAL A 574 27.36 -21.62 3.89
C VAL A 574 28.11 -22.54 2.94
N THR A 575 29.29 -22.97 3.34
CA THR A 575 30.01 -24.08 2.70
C THR A 575 29.64 -25.36 3.46
N ALA A 576 28.93 -26.28 2.79
CA ALA A 576 28.46 -27.54 3.37
C ALA A 576 29.05 -28.76 2.66
N VAL A 577 29.04 -29.91 3.33
CA VAL A 577 29.47 -31.22 2.81
C VAL A 577 28.38 -32.25 3.07
N LEU A 578 28.09 -33.10 2.08
CA LEU A 578 27.23 -34.27 2.27
C LEU A 578 27.98 -35.33 3.08
N LYS A 579 27.46 -35.69 4.27
CA LYS A 579 28.06 -36.68 5.19
C LYS A 579 28.23 -38.04 4.49
N THR A 580 29.36 -38.71 4.73
CA THR A 580 29.63 -40.00 4.10
C THR A 580 28.74 -41.10 4.70
N LYS A 581 28.17 -41.94 3.83
CA LYS A 581 27.15 -42.96 4.17
C LYS A 581 25.94 -42.42 4.96
N ALA A 582 25.54 -41.18 4.69
CA ALA A 582 24.30 -40.61 5.19
C ALA A 582 23.06 -41.46 4.83
N ASP A 583 22.09 -41.57 5.73
CA ASP A 583 20.80 -42.17 5.40
C ASP A 583 19.95 -41.16 4.62
N LEU A 584 19.82 -41.40 3.32
CA LEU A 584 19.04 -40.56 2.41
C LEU A 584 17.59 -41.03 2.24
N THR A 585 17.18 -42.08 2.96
CA THR A 585 15.80 -42.62 2.92
C THR A 585 14.75 -41.56 3.29
N PRO A 586 14.90 -40.72 4.33
CA PRO A 586 13.93 -39.66 4.66
C PRO A 586 13.75 -38.62 3.55
N TYR A 587 14.77 -38.46 2.71
CA TYR A 587 14.83 -37.48 1.62
C TYR A 587 14.50 -38.08 0.25
N THR A 588 14.12 -39.37 0.20
CA THR A 588 13.79 -40.08 -1.04
C THR A 588 12.28 -39.98 -1.33
N LYS A 589 11.94 -39.39 -2.47
CA LYS A 589 10.57 -39.27 -2.96
C LYS A 589 10.48 -39.57 -4.46
N ASP A 590 9.55 -40.42 -4.87
CA ASP A 590 9.30 -40.78 -6.27
C ASP A 590 10.57 -41.24 -7.02
N GLY A 591 11.47 -41.96 -6.31
CA GLY A 591 12.77 -42.43 -6.83
C GLY A 591 13.86 -41.37 -6.96
N LYS A 592 13.64 -40.15 -6.45
CA LYS A 592 14.59 -39.03 -6.44
C LYS A 592 14.95 -38.68 -5.00
N ILE A 593 16.20 -38.29 -4.75
CA ILE A 593 16.61 -37.77 -3.45
C ILE A 593 16.64 -36.25 -3.53
N GLU A 594 15.87 -35.59 -2.66
CA GLU A 594 15.70 -34.14 -2.64
C GLU A 594 15.84 -33.61 -1.20
N ILE A 595 17.03 -33.11 -0.87
CA ILE A 595 17.39 -32.56 0.45
C ILE A 595 16.89 -31.10 0.50
N PRO A 596 15.86 -30.72 1.30
CA PRO A 596 15.03 -29.53 1.04
C PRO A 596 15.23 -28.38 2.05
N ASN A 597 16.35 -27.67 1.97
CA ASN A 597 16.79 -26.78 3.04
C ASN A 597 16.11 -25.40 3.08
N VAL A 598 15.68 -24.96 4.27
CA VAL A 598 14.99 -23.70 4.54
C VAL A 598 15.83 -22.76 5.42
N GLY A 599 16.23 -21.62 4.87
CA GLY A 599 16.81 -20.52 5.64
C GLY A 599 15.72 -19.70 6.35
N LYS A 600 16.04 -19.10 7.50
CA LYS A 600 15.10 -18.39 8.38
C LYS A 600 15.63 -17.03 8.81
N LEU A 601 14.72 -16.06 8.91
CA LEU A 601 14.97 -14.71 9.43
C LEU A 601 14.08 -14.48 10.66
N THR A 602 14.69 -14.05 11.76
CA THR A 602 13.96 -13.70 13.00
C THR A 602 14.20 -12.24 13.36
N THR A 603 13.12 -11.46 13.46
CA THR A 603 13.13 -10.07 13.94
C THR A 603 12.23 -9.92 15.18
N LYS A 604 11.97 -8.68 15.64
CA LYS A 604 10.92 -8.36 16.62
C LYS A 604 9.52 -8.84 16.19
N GLU A 605 9.29 -8.97 14.88
CA GLU A 605 7.98 -9.25 14.26
C GLU A 605 7.69 -10.75 14.08
N GLY A 606 8.62 -11.62 14.50
CA GLY A 606 8.52 -13.08 14.38
C GLY A 606 9.52 -13.68 13.40
N ILE A 607 9.18 -14.86 12.86
CA ILE A 607 10.04 -15.67 12.00
C ILE A 607 9.49 -15.69 10.57
N LYS A 608 10.37 -15.57 9.57
CA LYS A 608 10.08 -15.76 8.15
C LYS A 608 11.02 -16.82 7.58
N SER A 609 10.47 -17.79 6.85
CA SER A 609 11.21 -18.86 6.19
C SER A 609 11.41 -18.57 4.71
N SER A 610 12.47 -19.10 4.11
CA SER A 610 12.64 -19.17 2.66
C SER A 610 11.76 -20.26 2.04
N ASN A 611 11.64 -20.25 0.71
CA ASN A 611 11.35 -21.49 -0.02
C ASN A 611 12.50 -22.50 0.22
N PRO A 612 12.23 -23.81 0.21
CA PRO A 612 13.28 -24.81 0.30
C PRO A 612 14.19 -24.76 -0.94
N VAL A 613 15.50 -24.88 -0.75
CA VAL A 613 16.44 -25.25 -1.82
C VAL A 613 16.63 -26.74 -1.80
N VAL A 614 16.33 -27.38 -2.92
CA VAL A 614 16.63 -28.80 -3.14
C VAL A 614 18.09 -28.95 -3.54
N VAL A 615 18.78 -29.91 -2.92
CA VAL A 615 20.08 -30.43 -3.38
C VAL A 615 19.91 -31.90 -3.78
N LYS A 616 20.55 -32.31 -4.89
CA LYS A 616 20.50 -33.69 -5.40
C LYS A 616 21.84 -34.40 -5.20
N PRO A 617 21.94 -35.47 -4.40
CA PRO A 617 23.16 -36.26 -4.31
C PRO A 617 23.37 -37.11 -5.57
N ILE A 618 24.61 -37.16 -6.07
CA ILE A 618 25.04 -38.13 -7.07
C ILE A 618 25.40 -39.42 -6.33
N LEU A 619 24.45 -40.35 -6.27
CA LEU A 619 24.76 -41.72 -5.84
C LEU A 619 25.68 -42.38 -6.87
N LYS A 620 26.73 -43.06 -6.39
CA LYS A 620 27.69 -43.79 -7.21
C LYS A 620 27.67 -45.27 -6.86
N TYR A 621 27.50 -46.08 -7.89
CA TYR A 621 27.36 -47.53 -7.83
C TYR A 621 28.60 -48.24 -8.39
N THR A 622 28.58 -49.57 -8.33
CA THR A 622 29.56 -50.47 -8.93
C THR A 622 28.79 -51.45 -9.79
N LEU A 623 29.24 -51.67 -11.02
CA LEU A 623 28.57 -52.46 -12.04
C LEU A 623 29.40 -53.68 -12.43
N GLY A 624 28.73 -54.83 -12.54
CA GLY A 624 29.22 -56.04 -13.21
C GLY A 624 29.21 -57.28 -12.32
N ASP A 625 28.98 -58.44 -12.93
CA ASP A 625 29.19 -59.73 -12.30
C ASP A 625 30.03 -60.70 -13.18
N GLN A 626 29.42 -61.59 -13.97
CA GLN A 626 30.13 -62.74 -14.55
C GLN A 626 29.79 -63.09 -16.01
N VAL A 627 30.80 -63.60 -16.72
CA VAL A 627 30.63 -64.29 -18.02
C VAL A 627 31.00 -65.75 -17.82
N TRP A 628 30.12 -66.69 -18.16
CA TRP A 628 30.31 -68.12 -17.92
C TRP A 628 30.07 -68.99 -19.16
N ASN A 629 30.64 -70.19 -19.11
CA ASN A 629 30.42 -71.23 -20.09
C ASN A 629 29.13 -71.98 -19.77
N ASP A 630 28.03 -71.45 -20.28
CA ASP A 630 26.69 -72.05 -20.29
C ASP A 630 26.72 -73.29 -21.22
N VAL A 631 26.70 -74.47 -20.59
CA VAL A 631 26.77 -75.78 -21.27
C VAL A 631 25.37 -76.28 -21.64
N ASN A 632 24.37 -75.97 -20.81
CA ASN A 632 23.01 -76.45 -20.97
C ASN A 632 22.18 -75.61 -21.97
N LYS A 633 22.60 -74.35 -22.20
CA LYS A 633 22.02 -73.29 -23.05
C LYS A 633 20.68 -72.75 -22.56
N ASP A 634 20.45 -72.72 -21.26
CA ASP A 634 19.23 -72.23 -20.62
C ASP A 634 19.28 -70.76 -20.17
N GLY A 635 20.43 -70.11 -20.36
CA GLY A 635 20.65 -68.68 -20.12
C GLY A 635 20.84 -68.28 -18.66
N LYS A 636 21.02 -69.25 -17.75
CA LYS A 636 21.24 -69.01 -16.31
C LYS A 636 22.61 -69.52 -15.87
N GLN A 637 23.11 -69.00 -14.76
CA GLN A 637 24.37 -69.47 -14.18
C GLN A 637 24.14 -70.70 -13.30
N ASP A 638 24.57 -71.87 -13.76
CA ASP A 638 24.53 -73.10 -12.97
C ASP A 638 25.81 -73.26 -12.10
N THR A 639 25.68 -73.83 -10.90
CA THR A 639 26.81 -73.96 -9.94
C THR A 639 27.97 -74.85 -10.41
N THR A 640 27.77 -75.61 -11.49
CA THR A 640 28.77 -76.47 -12.15
C THR A 640 29.48 -75.78 -13.31
N GLU A 641 29.02 -74.60 -13.72
CA GLU A 641 29.51 -73.89 -14.89
C GLU A 641 30.67 -72.95 -14.55
N LYS A 642 31.59 -72.78 -15.51
CA LYS A 642 32.87 -72.11 -15.29
C LYS A 642 32.88 -70.74 -15.92
N GLY A 643 33.38 -69.75 -15.19
CA GLY A 643 33.65 -68.43 -15.75
C GLY A 643 34.62 -68.47 -16.94
N ILE A 644 34.42 -67.56 -17.89
CA ILE A 644 35.23 -67.44 -19.11
C ILE A 644 36.18 -66.23 -18.98
N PRO A 645 37.50 -66.45 -18.92
CA PRO A 645 38.48 -65.36 -18.88
C PRO A 645 38.65 -64.67 -20.24
N GLY A 646 39.01 -63.38 -20.21
CA GLY A 646 39.42 -62.63 -21.39
C GLY A 646 38.28 -62.21 -22.33
N ALA A 647 37.01 -62.34 -21.92
CA ALA A 647 35.91 -61.65 -22.58
C ALA A 647 36.08 -60.13 -22.36
N LYS A 648 35.97 -59.34 -23.41
CA LYS A 648 36.10 -57.87 -23.31
C LYS A 648 34.73 -57.27 -22.98
N VAL A 649 34.72 -56.28 -22.09
CA VAL A 649 33.51 -55.57 -21.66
C VAL A 649 33.73 -54.06 -21.84
N GLU A 650 32.86 -53.40 -22.60
CA GLU A 650 32.78 -51.94 -22.68
C GLU A 650 31.49 -51.45 -22.00
N VAL A 651 31.62 -50.48 -21.09
CA VAL A 651 30.47 -49.76 -20.52
C VAL A 651 30.35 -48.43 -21.24
N LYS A 652 29.19 -48.20 -21.84
CA LYS A 652 28.82 -47.01 -22.61
C LYS A 652 27.74 -46.23 -21.86
N ASP A 653 27.85 -44.91 -21.83
CA ASP A 653 26.79 -44.04 -21.30
C ASP A 653 25.58 -43.97 -22.24
N LYS A 654 24.50 -43.32 -21.79
CA LYS A 654 23.26 -43.11 -22.56
C LYS A 654 23.43 -42.43 -23.94
N ASP A 655 24.58 -41.79 -24.19
CA ASP A 655 24.90 -41.12 -25.46
C ASP A 655 25.78 -42.03 -26.36
N GLY A 656 25.96 -43.30 -25.97
CA GLY A 656 26.71 -44.33 -26.70
C GLY A 656 28.22 -44.26 -26.52
N LYS A 657 28.73 -43.33 -25.70
CA LYS A 657 30.16 -43.11 -25.51
C LYS A 657 30.72 -44.11 -24.49
N VAL A 658 31.80 -44.80 -24.86
CA VAL A 658 32.55 -45.67 -23.93
C VAL A 658 33.12 -44.83 -22.78
N ILE A 659 32.74 -45.17 -21.55
CA ILE A 659 33.24 -44.55 -20.32
C ILE A 659 34.16 -45.46 -19.52
N ALA A 660 34.07 -46.78 -19.73
CA ALA A 660 34.99 -47.76 -19.15
C ALA A 660 35.18 -48.96 -20.09
N THR A 661 36.35 -49.58 -20.01
CA THR A 661 36.65 -50.85 -20.69
C THR A 661 37.39 -51.74 -19.71
N THR A 662 37.01 -53.02 -19.66
CA THR A 662 37.63 -54.04 -18.81
C THR A 662 37.60 -55.41 -19.52
N THR A 663 38.18 -56.41 -18.89
CA THR A 663 38.17 -57.81 -19.36
C THR A 663 37.91 -58.75 -18.21
N THR A 664 37.19 -59.84 -18.45
CA THR A 664 36.90 -60.83 -17.41
C THR A 664 38.16 -61.53 -16.89
N ASP A 665 38.20 -61.75 -15.58
CA ASP A 665 39.31 -62.39 -14.88
C ASP A 665 39.31 -63.92 -15.03
N LYS A 666 40.22 -64.60 -14.31
CA LYS A 666 40.38 -66.06 -14.36
C LYS A 666 39.13 -66.85 -13.95
N ASP A 667 38.20 -66.24 -13.21
CA ASP A 667 36.94 -66.83 -12.75
C ASP A 667 35.75 -66.26 -13.55
N GLY A 668 36.00 -65.53 -14.64
CA GLY A 668 34.99 -64.95 -15.52
C GLY A 668 34.39 -63.63 -15.02
N LYS A 669 34.87 -63.07 -13.91
CA LYS A 669 34.24 -61.88 -13.29
C LYS A 669 34.82 -60.57 -13.79
N TYR A 670 34.02 -59.51 -13.76
CA TYR A 670 34.45 -58.14 -14.10
C TYR A 670 33.78 -57.10 -13.19
N ILE A 671 34.42 -55.94 -12.99
CA ILE A 671 33.92 -54.87 -12.10
C ILE A 671 34.26 -53.49 -12.68
N VAL A 672 33.29 -52.58 -12.69
CA VAL A 672 33.47 -51.14 -12.99
C VAL A 672 32.90 -50.31 -11.83
N LYS A 673 33.74 -49.49 -11.17
CA LYS A 673 33.39 -48.77 -9.92
C LYS A 673 33.16 -47.27 -10.14
N GLY A 674 32.28 -46.68 -9.33
CA GLY A 674 32.13 -45.23 -9.21
C GLY A 674 31.22 -44.59 -10.26
N LEU A 675 30.39 -45.40 -10.93
CA LEU A 675 29.44 -44.94 -11.95
C LEU A 675 28.24 -44.26 -11.27
N PRO A 676 27.81 -43.06 -11.71
CA PRO A 676 26.55 -42.46 -11.27
C PRO A 676 25.32 -43.37 -11.49
N ALA A 677 24.22 -43.07 -10.82
CA ALA A 677 22.91 -43.62 -11.17
C ALA A 677 22.50 -43.22 -12.61
N GLY A 678 22.05 -44.16 -13.44
CA GLY A 678 21.62 -43.86 -14.80
C GLY A 678 21.63 -45.03 -15.78
N ASP A 679 21.23 -44.77 -17.02
CA ASP A 679 21.19 -45.77 -18.08
C ASP A 679 22.56 -45.95 -18.75
N TYR A 680 23.02 -47.19 -18.79
CA TYR A 680 24.28 -47.62 -19.41
C TYR A 680 24.02 -48.78 -20.38
N THR A 681 24.88 -48.92 -21.40
CA THR A 681 24.92 -50.13 -22.24
C THR A 681 26.22 -50.87 -21.96
N VAL A 682 26.13 -52.15 -21.59
CA VAL A 682 27.27 -53.05 -21.45
C VAL A 682 27.38 -53.90 -22.71
N ASP A 683 28.51 -53.76 -23.41
CA ASP A 683 28.81 -54.40 -24.68
C ASP A 683 29.93 -55.43 -24.46
N PHE A 684 29.59 -56.70 -24.70
CA PHE A 684 30.44 -57.86 -24.49
C PHE A 684 31.01 -58.35 -25.83
N THR A 685 32.34 -58.48 -25.93
CA THR A 685 33.00 -59.22 -27.01
C THR A 685 33.46 -60.59 -26.52
N PRO A 686 32.82 -61.71 -26.95
CA PRO A 686 33.23 -63.07 -26.60
C PRO A 686 34.65 -63.40 -27.08
N PRO A 687 35.40 -64.26 -26.36
CA PRO A 687 36.60 -64.88 -26.90
C PRO A 687 36.26 -65.77 -28.09
N LYS A 688 37.17 -65.87 -29.07
CA LYS A 688 36.95 -66.46 -30.41
C LYS A 688 36.35 -67.87 -30.46
N GLU A 689 36.50 -68.66 -29.40
CA GLU A 689 36.05 -70.05 -29.31
C GLU A 689 34.60 -70.20 -28.78
N TYR A 690 33.99 -69.10 -28.32
CA TYR A 690 32.69 -69.08 -27.67
C TYR A 690 31.65 -68.31 -28.49
N THR A 691 30.40 -68.76 -28.42
CA THR A 691 29.21 -68.14 -29.03
C THR A 691 28.22 -67.80 -27.93
N PRO A 692 27.57 -66.62 -27.93
CA PRO A 692 26.55 -66.31 -26.92
C PRO A 692 25.33 -67.22 -27.08
N VAL A 693 24.76 -67.67 -25.95
CA VAL A 693 23.51 -68.46 -25.95
C VAL A 693 22.36 -67.62 -26.51
N ASP A 694 22.24 -66.38 -26.04
CA ASP A 694 21.39 -65.35 -26.62
C ASP A 694 22.25 -64.23 -27.23
N LYS A 695 22.12 -64.01 -28.54
CA LYS A 695 22.85 -62.94 -29.24
C LYS A 695 22.40 -61.53 -28.84
N THR A 696 21.18 -61.36 -28.33
CA THR A 696 20.71 -60.06 -27.84
C THR A 696 21.44 -59.65 -26.55
N LYS A 697 21.79 -60.63 -25.71
CA LYS A 697 22.56 -60.45 -24.46
C LYS A 697 24.02 -59.99 -24.65
N LEU A 698 24.51 -59.87 -25.89
CA LEU A 698 25.82 -59.22 -26.18
C LEU A 698 25.82 -57.71 -25.86
N MET A 699 24.66 -57.04 -25.96
CA MET A 699 24.52 -55.62 -25.64
C MET A 699 23.35 -55.45 -24.67
N GLN A 700 23.66 -55.20 -23.39
CA GLN A 700 22.66 -55.11 -22.33
C GLN A 700 22.50 -53.67 -21.87
N THR A 701 21.30 -53.11 -22.03
CA THR A 701 20.95 -51.82 -21.45
C THR A 701 20.54 -52.00 -20.00
N ILE A 702 21.25 -51.35 -19.09
CA ILE A 702 21.12 -51.45 -17.65
C ILE A 702 20.82 -50.06 -17.11
N LYS A 703 19.68 -49.92 -16.46
CA LYS A 703 19.45 -48.79 -15.57
C LYS A 703 20.16 -49.09 -14.24
N LEU A 704 21.34 -48.54 -14.05
CA LEU A 704 22.18 -48.74 -12.88
C LEU A 704 21.63 -47.92 -11.71
N ASP A 705 21.20 -48.61 -10.66
CA ASP A 705 20.75 -48.02 -9.40
C ASP A 705 21.06 -48.96 -8.21
N LYS A 706 20.35 -48.83 -7.08
CA LYS A 706 20.60 -49.64 -5.88
C LYS A 706 20.06 -51.08 -5.96
N ASP A 707 19.14 -51.35 -6.88
CA ASP A 707 18.48 -52.65 -7.03
C ASP A 707 18.98 -53.42 -8.26
N ASN A 708 19.60 -52.71 -9.21
CA ASN A 708 20.15 -53.25 -10.44
C ASN A 708 21.61 -52.80 -10.65
N MET A 709 22.55 -53.71 -10.40
CA MET A 709 24.01 -53.47 -10.39
C MET A 709 24.80 -54.51 -11.22
N ASP A 710 24.09 -55.30 -12.01
CA ASP A 710 24.54 -56.55 -12.62
C ASP A 710 24.44 -56.50 -14.15
N ALA A 711 25.37 -57.17 -14.83
CA ALA A 711 25.19 -57.64 -16.19
C ALA A 711 25.97 -58.95 -16.39
N ASP A 712 25.22 -59.96 -16.83
CA ASP A 712 25.64 -61.36 -16.81
C ASP A 712 25.49 -61.96 -18.23
N LEU A 713 26.44 -62.80 -18.66
CA LEU A 713 26.43 -63.38 -20.01
C LEU A 713 26.87 -64.86 -20.07
N GLY A 714 25.90 -65.73 -20.37
CA GLY A 714 26.13 -67.12 -20.76
C GLY A 714 26.62 -67.24 -22.21
N LEU A 715 27.79 -67.88 -22.39
CA LEU A 715 28.35 -68.26 -23.69
C LEU A 715 28.53 -69.78 -23.75
N PHE A 716 28.41 -70.37 -24.93
CA PHE A 716 28.66 -71.80 -25.16
C PHE A 716 29.71 -72.03 -26.24
N ILE A 717 30.43 -73.16 -26.19
CA ILE A 717 31.27 -73.61 -27.31
C ILE A 717 30.34 -74.30 -28.34
N PRO A 718 30.29 -73.84 -29.61
CA PRO A 718 29.35 -74.38 -30.59
C PRO A 718 29.70 -75.81 -31.02
N THR A 719 28.84 -76.75 -30.63
CA THR A 719 28.81 -78.11 -31.17
C THR A 719 28.50 -78.09 -32.67
N PRO A 720 29.28 -78.76 -33.53
CA PRO A 720 28.96 -78.89 -34.95
C PRO A 720 27.58 -79.53 -35.17
N PRO A 721 26.83 -79.16 -36.24
CA PRO A 721 25.57 -79.79 -36.57
C PRO A 721 25.73 -81.32 -36.74
N PRO A 722 24.82 -82.15 -36.19
CA PRO A 722 24.88 -83.59 -36.35
C PRO A 722 24.60 -83.96 -37.81
N ALA A 723 25.47 -84.79 -38.40
CA ALA A 723 25.21 -85.39 -39.71
C ALA A 723 23.97 -86.32 -39.64
N PRO A 724 23.24 -86.52 -40.76
CA PRO A 724 22.07 -87.40 -40.80
C PRO A 724 22.40 -88.81 -40.29
N LYS A 725 21.55 -89.36 -39.42
CA LYS A 725 21.75 -90.67 -38.79
C LYS A 725 21.45 -91.87 -39.71
N ASP A 726 20.99 -91.61 -40.93
CA ASP A 726 20.66 -92.61 -41.95
C ASP A 726 20.76 -91.96 -43.35
N PRO A 727 21.81 -92.23 -44.15
CA PRO A 727 22.00 -91.61 -45.46
C PRO A 727 21.07 -92.19 -46.56
N THR A 728 20.37 -93.30 -46.26
CA THR A 728 19.48 -93.96 -47.23
C THR A 728 18.14 -93.24 -47.39
N LYS A 729 17.87 -92.23 -46.54
CA LYS A 729 16.64 -91.44 -46.56
C LYS A 729 16.87 -90.06 -47.18
N THR A 730 15.87 -89.59 -47.93
CA THR A 730 15.77 -88.18 -48.30
C THR A 730 15.47 -87.37 -47.05
N VAL A 731 16.08 -86.19 -46.93
CA VAL A 731 15.79 -85.17 -45.92
C VAL A 731 15.25 -83.94 -46.65
N VAL A 732 14.25 -83.27 -46.09
CA VAL A 732 13.64 -82.05 -46.64
C VAL A 732 13.47 -81.04 -45.52
N ASP A 733 14.11 -79.88 -45.65
CA ASP A 733 14.01 -78.75 -44.76
C ASP A 733 13.29 -77.62 -45.53
N LYS A 734 12.39 -76.87 -44.88
CA LYS A 734 11.73 -75.71 -45.52
C LYS A 734 11.92 -74.48 -44.65
N SER A 735 12.19 -73.36 -45.30
CA SER A 735 12.34 -72.04 -44.68
C SER A 735 11.63 -70.98 -45.53
N VAL A 736 11.29 -69.85 -44.92
CA VAL A 736 10.86 -68.63 -45.59
C VAL A 736 11.93 -67.55 -45.36
N LEU A 737 12.15 -66.66 -46.32
CA LEU A 737 13.13 -65.59 -46.18
C LEU A 737 12.47 -64.36 -45.57
N ASP A 738 13.09 -63.82 -44.51
CA ASP A 738 12.70 -62.54 -43.94
C ASP A 738 13.08 -61.36 -44.85
N ALA A 739 12.72 -60.14 -44.42
CA ALA A 739 13.03 -58.89 -45.14
C ALA A 739 14.54 -58.59 -45.29
N ASN A 740 15.43 -59.39 -44.70
CA ASN A 740 16.89 -59.31 -44.81
C ASN A 740 17.47 -60.45 -45.68
N GLU A 741 16.61 -61.19 -46.40
CA GLU A 741 16.93 -62.43 -47.14
C GLU A 741 17.47 -63.58 -46.26
N LYS A 742 17.17 -63.58 -44.96
CA LYS A 742 17.60 -64.63 -44.03
C LYS A 742 16.51 -65.71 -43.91
N GLU A 743 16.89 -66.96 -44.09
CA GLU A 743 16.04 -68.13 -43.81
C GLU A 743 15.58 -68.18 -42.33
N VAL A 744 14.27 -68.33 -42.15
CA VAL A 744 13.56 -68.46 -40.87
C VAL A 744 12.34 -69.38 -41.02
N ASP A 745 11.84 -69.91 -39.91
CA ASP A 745 10.67 -70.81 -39.92
C ASP A 745 9.34 -70.04 -40.01
N ALA A 746 9.33 -68.75 -39.63
CA ALA A 746 8.19 -67.86 -39.81
C ALA A 746 8.59 -66.40 -40.08
N THR A 747 7.81 -65.67 -40.87
CA THR A 747 8.03 -64.23 -41.15
C THR A 747 6.73 -63.47 -41.48
N GLU A 748 6.76 -62.14 -41.39
CA GLU A 748 5.64 -61.26 -41.74
C GLU A 748 5.70 -60.83 -43.21
N VAL A 749 4.60 -60.99 -43.96
CA VAL A 749 4.48 -60.66 -45.39
C VAL A 749 3.23 -59.82 -45.65
N LYS A 750 3.24 -59.01 -46.71
CA LYS A 750 2.07 -58.20 -47.10
C LYS A 750 1.35 -58.82 -48.30
N THR A 751 0.07 -58.50 -48.45
CA THR A 751 -0.71 -58.88 -49.64
C THR A 751 -0.10 -58.25 -50.89
N ALA A 752 0.04 -59.05 -51.95
CA ALA A 752 0.65 -58.66 -53.22
C ALA A 752 2.10 -58.13 -53.16
N THR A 753 2.90 -58.58 -52.17
CA THR A 753 4.37 -58.38 -52.16
C THR A 753 5.10 -59.70 -52.31
N ASP A 754 6.13 -59.73 -53.17
CA ASP A 754 7.00 -60.90 -53.37
C ASP A 754 7.78 -61.25 -52.09
N TYR A 755 7.77 -62.53 -51.73
CA TYR A 755 8.65 -63.13 -50.74
C TYR A 755 9.09 -64.53 -51.23
N LYS A 756 10.06 -65.15 -50.56
CA LYS A 756 10.68 -66.41 -51.01
C LYS A 756 10.48 -67.54 -50.01
N TYR A 757 10.02 -68.70 -50.48
CA TYR A 757 10.21 -69.98 -49.80
C TYR A 757 11.45 -70.69 -50.34
N HIS A 758 12.19 -71.33 -49.44
CA HIS A 758 13.33 -72.20 -49.74
C HIS A 758 12.99 -73.63 -49.29
N VAL A 759 13.06 -74.59 -50.21
CA VAL A 759 12.92 -76.02 -49.93
C VAL A 759 14.27 -76.68 -50.15
N SER A 760 15.05 -76.80 -49.08
CA SER A 760 16.31 -77.54 -49.03
C SER A 760 16.02 -79.03 -49.01
N THR A 761 16.72 -79.82 -49.82
CA THR A 761 16.66 -81.28 -49.71
C THR A 761 18.01 -81.93 -49.88
N THR A 762 18.26 -82.97 -49.09
CA THR A 762 19.33 -83.94 -49.34
C THR A 762 18.69 -85.20 -49.87
N VAL A 763 18.91 -85.53 -51.15
CA VAL A 763 18.33 -86.71 -51.80
C VAL A 763 19.05 -87.98 -51.31
N THR A 764 18.31 -89.06 -51.06
CA THR A 764 18.83 -90.39 -50.69
C THR A 764 20.07 -90.83 -51.50
N ASP A 765 21.02 -91.50 -50.85
CA ASP A 765 22.23 -92.09 -51.47
C ASP A 765 21.96 -93.36 -52.33
N LYS A 766 20.67 -93.73 -52.47
CA LYS A 766 20.19 -94.79 -53.36
C LYS A 766 20.47 -94.47 -54.84
N LYS A 767 21.46 -95.18 -55.41
CA LYS A 767 21.99 -94.93 -56.77
C LYS A 767 21.06 -95.29 -57.93
N ASP A 768 20.00 -96.08 -57.70
CA ASP A 768 19.09 -96.58 -58.74
C ASP A 768 17.74 -95.84 -58.82
N ILE A 769 17.63 -94.63 -58.25
CA ILE A 769 16.39 -93.83 -58.30
C ILE A 769 15.96 -93.49 -59.73
N LYS A 770 14.67 -93.75 -60.01
CA LYS A 770 14.00 -93.68 -61.31
C LYS A 770 13.14 -92.43 -61.45
N SER A 771 12.67 -91.86 -60.34
CA SER A 771 12.02 -90.56 -60.29
C SER A 771 12.51 -89.73 -59.12
N LEU A 772 12.66 -88.41 -59.37
CA LEU A 772 12.88 -87.38 -58.36
C LEU A 772 12.02 -86.19 -58.74
N GLU A 773 11.14 -85.79 -57.83
CA GLU A 773 10.27 -84.63 -57.92
C GLU A 773 10.41 -83.82 -56.63
N ILE A 774 10.69 -82.52 -56.74
CA ILE A 774 10.57 -81.56 -55.64
C ILE A 774 9.27 -80.79 -55.91
N GLN A 775 8.35 -80.82 -54.96
CA GLN A 775 7.01 -80.25 -55.05
C GLN A 775 6.78 -79.27 -53.90
N ASP A 776 6.22 -78.11 -54.21
CA ASP A 776 5.66 -77.17 -53.24
C ASP A 776 4.16 -77.04 -53.56
N ASP A 777 3.32 -77.10 -52.53
CA ASP A 777 1.85 -77.21 -52.64
C ASP A 777 1.27 -76.05 -51.83
N LEU A 778 1.10 -74.89 -52.47
CA LEU A 778 0.77 -73.68 -51.75
C LEU A 778 -0.71 -73.63 -51.36
N GLU A 779 -0.97 -73.17 -50.14
CA GLU A 779 -2.31 -72.82 -49.68
C GLU A 779 -3.05 -71.89 -50.66
N ASP A 780 -4.34 -72.14 -50.96
CA ASP A 780 -5.12 -71.48 -52.05
C ASP A 780 -5.03 -69.94 -52.12
N VAL A 781 -4.71 -69.29 -51.00
CA VAL A 781 -4.61 -67.83 -50.84
C VAL A 781 -3.25 -67.26 -51.24
N LEU A 782 -2.29 -68.12 -51.54
CA LEU A 782 -0.98 -67.79 -52.09
C LEU A 782 -0.99 -67.97 -53.60
N GLU A 783 -0.06 -67.32 -54.29
CA GLU A 783 0.22 -67.52 -55.72
C GLU A 783 1.74 -67.60 -55.97
N ALA A 784 2.16 -68.53 -56.82
CA ALA A 784 3.55 -68.67 -57.24
C ALA A 784 3.89 -67.76 -58.44
N LYS A 785 4.81 -66.80 -58.26
CA LYS A 785 5.25 -65.88 -59.33
C LYS A 785 6.40 -66.44 -60.16
N SER A 786 7.31 -67.18 -59.54
CA SER A 786 8.37 -67.92 -60.24
C SER A 786 8.99 -68.97 -59.32
N ALA A 787 9.69 -69.94 -59.89
CA ALA A 787 10.49 -70.89 -59.13
C ALA A 787 11.75 -71.32 -59.90
N LYS A 788 12.81 -71.70 -59.17
CA LYS A 788 14.06 -72.24 -59.73
C LYS A 788 14.65 -73.30 -58.81
N VAL A 789 15.38 -74.26 -59.37
CA VAL A 789 16.11 -75.28 -58.59
C VAL A 789 17.61 -75.03 -58.71
N LEU A 790 18.28 -74.93 -57.57
CA LEU A 790 19.72 -74.77 -57.41
C LEU A 790 20.36 -76.09 -56.97
N ASP A 791 21.60 -76.32 -57.41
CA ASP A 791 22.45 -77.38 -56.87
C ASP A 791 23.19 -76.94 -55.59
N LYS A 792 23.95 -77.87 -54.99
CA LYS A 792 24.74 -77.67 -53.76
C LYS A 792 25.76 -76.50 -53.81
N ASP A 793 26.09 -75.98 -54.99
CA ASP A 793 27.02 -74.85 -55.18
C ASP A 793 26.26 -73.55 -55.49
N GLY A 794 24.93 -73.54 -55.34
CA GLY A 794 24.05 -72.38 -55.59
C GLY A 794 23.74 -72.13 -57.07
N LYS A 795 24.03 -73.08 -57.95
CA LYS A 795 23.90 -72.91 -59.40
C LYS A 795 22.55 -73.39 -59.91
N ASP A 796 21.91 -72.58 -60.76
CA ASP A 796 20.65 -72.93 -61.41
C ASP A 796 20.78 -74.18 -62.31
N ILE A 797 19.98 -75.20 -61.97
CA ILE A 797 19.82 -76.46 -62.69
C ILE A 797 18.39 -76.68 -63.18
N THR A 798 17.51 -75.68 -63.12
CA THR A 798 16.07 -75.79 -63.42
C THR A 798 15.81 -76.48 -64.77
N ALA A 799 16.58 -76.12 -65.80
CA ALA A 799 16.48 -76.73 -67.15
C ALA A 799 16.87 -78.23 -67.22
N LYS A 800 17.53 -78.78 -66.19
CA LYS A 800 17.86 -80.22 -66.05
C LYS A 800 16.68 -81.07 -65.58
N GLY A 801 15.61 -80.42 -65.11
CA GLY A 801 14.30 -81.03 -64.94
C GLY A 801 13.27 -80.42 -65.87
N THR A 802 12.01 -80.73 -65.61
CA THR A 802 10.84 -80.03 -66.13
C THR A 802 10.20 -79.34 -64.94
N LEU A 803 10.21 -78.01 -64.92
CA LEU A 803 9.46 -77.20 -63.97
C LEU A 803 8.03 -77.03 -64.49
N THR A 804 7.07 -77.16 -63.59
CA THR A 804 5.65 -76.86 -63.79
C THR A 804 5.21 -75.94 -62.65
N ILE A 805 4.43 -74.91 -62.97
CA ILE A 805 3.64 -74.14 -62.02
C ILE A 805 2.18 -74.30 -62.50
N ASP A 806 1.33 -74.84 -61.64
CA ASP A 806 -0.07 -75.13 -61.95
C ASP A 806 -0.96 -74.07 -61.27
N GLU A 807 -1.16 -72.94 -61.96
CA GLU A 807 -1.90 -71.76 -61.45
C GLU A 807 -3.37 -72.06 -61.04
N GLU A 808 -3.95 -73.19 -61.46
CA GLU A 808 -5.28 -73.63 -61.02
C GLU A 808 -5.25 -74.42 -59.69
N LYS A 809 -4.09 -74.91 -59.27
CA LYS A 809 -3.91 -75.77 -58.08
C LYS A 809 -2.86 -75.22 -57.10
N GLU A 810 -2.14 -74.16 -57.48
CA GLU A 810 -1.01 -73.57 -56.76
C GLU A 810 0.14 -74.55 -56.43
N ILE A 811 0.29 -75.57 -57.27
CA ILE A 811 1.36 -76.57 -57.18
C ILE A 811 2.55 -76.15 -58.03
N ILE A 812 3.72 -76.03 -57.41
CA ILE A 812 5.03 -75.98 -58.06
C ILE A 812 5.59 -77.41 -58.08
N SER A 813 6.03 -77.90 -59.23
CA SER A 813 6.65 -79.24 -59.35
C SER A 813 7.87 -79.18 -60.26
N TRP A 814 9.02 -79.63 -59.77
CA TRP A 814 10.23 -79.83 -60.57
C TRP A 814 10.60 -81.31 -60.67
N LYS A 815 10.50 -81.86 -61.88
CA LYS A 815 10.77 -83.28 -62.18
C LYS A 815 12.12 -83.45 -62.87
N ALA A 816 13.09 -84.08 -62.21
CA ALA A 816 14.43 -84.28 -62.77
C ALA A 816 14.39 -85.18 -64.02
N LYS A 817 15.06 -84.77 -65.11
CA LYS A 817 15.15 -85.58 -66.35
C LYS A 817 16.13 -86.76 -66.22
N GLU A 818 17.07 -86.68 -65.29
CA GLU A 818 18.03 -87.74 -64.98
C GLU A 818 18.15 -87.94 -63.44
N PRO A 819 17.13 -88.50 -62.76
CA PRO A 819 17.05 -88.56 -61.30
C PRO A 819 18.29 -89.14 -60.61
N ALA A 820 18.83 -90.24 -61.13
CA ALA A 820 19.99 -90.93 -60.57
C ALA A 820 21.26 -90.06 -60.44
N LYS A 821 21.37 -88.95 -61.18
CA LYS A 821 22.49 -88.00 -61.01
C LYS A 821 22.45 -87.28 -59.66
N TYR A 822 21.28 -87.12 -59.06
CA TYR A 822 21.06 -86.32 -57.86
C TYR A 822 21.10 -87.12 -56.56
N SER A 823 21.26 -88.45 -56.63
CA SER A 823 21.42 -89.30 -55.45
C SER A 823 22.59 -88.82 -54.56
N GLY A 824 22.33 -88.67 -53.26
CA GLY A 824 23.28 -88.14 -52.28
C GLY A 824 23.60 -86.64 -52.40
N GLN A 825 22.96 -85.91 -53.32
CA GLN A 825 23.21 -84.47 -53.50
C GLN A 825 22.25 -83.61 -52.67
N LYS A 826 22.72 -82.40 -52.34
CA LYS A 826 21.85 -81.31 -51.89
C LYS A 826 21.30 -80.53 -53.08
N LEU A 827 20.00 -80.24 -53.03
CA LEU A 827 19.28 -79.37 -53.96
C LEU A 827 18.48 -78.35 -53.15
N LEU A 828 18.17 -77.21 -53.77
CA LEU A 828 17.33 -76.16 -53.19
C LEU A 828 16.32 -75.68 -54.24
N LEU A 829 15.02 -75.85 -53.99
CA LEU A 829 13.97 -75.17 -54.75
C LEU A 829 13.69 -73.82 -54.08
N GLU A 830 13.95 -72.72 -54.79
CA GLU A 830 13.52 -71.37 -54.41
C GLU A 830 12.21 -71.06 -55.14
N VAL A 831 11.16 -70.70 -54.40
CA VAL A 831 9.85 -70.27 -54.92
C VAL A 831 9.60 -68.83 -54.51
N VAL A 832 9.38 -67.95 -55.48
CA VAL A 832 8.87 -66.58 -55.23
C VAL A 832 7.35 -66.65 -55.21
N ALA A 833 6.75 -66.27 -54.08
CA ALA A 833 5.32 -66.31 -53.84
C ALA A 833 4.79 -64.93 -53.40
N GLN A 834 3.47 -64.75 -53.54
CA GLN A 834 2.73 -63.64 -52.94
C GLN A 834 1.48 -64.17 -52.23
N VAL A 835 1.00 -63.46 -51.21
CA VAL A 835 -0.40 -63.62 -50.76
C VAL A 835 -1.29 -62.90 -51.77
N LYS A 836 -2.21 -63.62 -52.41
CA LYS A 836 -3.12 -63.09 -53.43
C LYS A 836 -3.89 -61.89 -52.88
N LYS A 837 -3.91 -60.82 -53.66
CA LYS A 837 -4.42 -59.50 -53.24
C LYS A 837 -5.82 -59.54 -52.62
N ASP A 838 -6.74 -60.28 -53.24
CA ASP A 838 -8.17 -60.32 -52.89
C ASP A 838 -8.57 -61.69 -52.26
N ALA A 839 -7.62 -62.38 -51.62
CA ALA A 839 -7.82 -63.68 -50.99
C ALA A 839 -8.76 -63.64 -49.78
N ASN A 840 -9.60 -64.68 -49.61
CA ASN A 840 -10.32 -64.88 -48.36
C ASN A 840 -9.41 -65.55 -47.31
N LEU A 841 -8.78 -64.71 -46.48
CA LEU A 841 -7.86 -65.14 -45.42
C LEU A 841 -8.55 -65.68 -44.15
N SER A 842 -9.90 -65.74 -44.11
CA SER A 842 -10.65 -66.10 -42.90
C SER A 842 -10.39 -67.53 -42.38
N LYS A 843 -9.89 -68.44 -43.22
CA LYS A 843 -9.51 -69.81 -42.80
C LYS A 843 -8.12 -69.89 -42.12
N TYR A 844 -7.37 -68.79 -42.09
CA TYR A 844 -6.04 -68.68 -41.46
C TYR A 844 -6.02 -67.73 -40.26
N THR A 845 -7.17 -67.19 -39.86
CA THR A 845 -7.26 -66.31 -38.69
C THR A 845 -7.24 -67.15 -37.41
N ASP A 846 -6.29 -66.86 -36.51
CA ASP A 846 -6.18 -67.51 -35.21
C ASP A 846 -7.21 -66.98 -34.18
N LYS A 847 -7.06 -67.39 -32.93
CA LYS A 847 -7.98 -67.04 -31.82
C LYS A 847 -7.89 -65.56 -31.42
N ASP A 848 -6.74 -64.94 -31.68
CA ASP A 848 -6.36 -63.61 -31.21
C ASP A 848 -6.49 -62.56 -32.34
N GLY A 849 -6.77 -63.02 -33.57
CA GLY A 849 -7.06 -62.20 -34.75
C GLY A 849 -5.90 -62.06 -35.73
N ASN A 850 -4.82 -62.82 -35.55
CA ASN A 850 -3.67 -62.84 -36.46
C ASN A 850 -3.96 -63.76 -37.65
N ILE A 851 -3.49 -63.40 -38.84
CA ILE A 851 -3.57 -64.27 -40.02
C ILE A 851 -2.25 -65.04 -40.12
N ILE A 852 -2.30 -66.37 -40.02
CA ILE A 852 -1.13 -67.26 -40.05
C ILE A 852 -1.32 -68.33 -41.14
N ILE A 853 -0.65 -68.16 -42.28
CA ILE A 853 -0.75 -69.06 -43.42
C ILE A 853 0.40 -70.08 -43.33
N PRO A 854 0.14 -71.37 -43.06
CA PRO A 854 1.18 -72.39 -43.02
C PRO A 854 1.62 -72.78 -44.44
N ASN A 855 2.78 -73.40 -44.58
CA ASN A 855 3.21 -74.04 -45.81
C ASN A 855 4.16 -75.22 -45.54
N THR A 856 4.02 -76.32 -46.29
CA THR A 856 4.91 -77.50 -46.31
C THR A 856 5.28 -77.84 -47.74
N ALA A 857 6.44 -78.47 -47.96
CA ALA A 857 6.86 -78.97 -49.26
C ALA A 857 7.04 -80.49 -49.20
N ASN A 858 7.18 -81.12 -50.36
CA ASN A 858 7.33 -82.55 -50.52
C ASN A 858 8.46 -82.87 -51.50
N VAL A 859 9.27 -83.88 -51.18
CA VAL A 859 10.20 -84.49 -52.14
C VAL A 859 9.81 -85.95 -52.36
N ILE A 860 9.52 -86.28 -53.61
CA ILE A 860 9.01 -87.58 -54.03
C ILE A 860 10.13 -88.32 -54.77
N VAL A 861 10.56 -89.46 -54.23
CA VAL A 861 11.61 -90.31 -54.81
C VAL A 861 11.06 -91.72 -55.00
N ASP A 862 11.07 -92.22 -56.22
CA ASP A 862 10.47 -93.52 -56.61
C ASP A 862 9.01 -93.71 -56.12
N GLY A 863 8.25 -92.61 -56.01
CA GLY A 863 6.88 -92.60 -55.48
C GLY A 863 6.78 -92.59 -53.94
N THR A 864 7.90 -92.54 -53.23
CA THR A 864 7.94 -92.32 -51.78
C THR A 864 8.01 -90.82 -51.49
N THR A 865 6.96 -90.27 -50.89
CA THR A 865 6.88 -88.85 -50.49
C THR A 865 7.55 -88.62 -49.13
N THR A 866 8.44 -87.62 -49.06
CA THR A 866 9.00 -87.09 -47.81
C THR A 866 8.54 -85.62 -47.66
N PRO A 867 7.75 -85.28 -46.63
CA PRO A 867 7.38 -83.89 -46.36
C PRO A 867 8.53 -83.13 -45.70
N SER A 868 8.51 -81.80 -45.81
CA SER A 868 9.35 -80.89 -45.03
C SER A 868 8.77 -80.61 -43.64
N ASP A 869 9.55 -79.93 -42.80
CA ASP A 869 8.99 -79.13 -41.71
C ASP A 869 8.02 -78.05 -42.23
N LYS A 870 7.13 -77.59 -41.34
CA LYS A 870 6.10 -76.59 -41.64
C LYS A 870 6.60 -75.19 -41.30
N VAL A 871 6.60 -74.30 -42.29
CA VAL A 871 6.85 -72.85 -42.12
C VAL A 871 5.54 -72.08 -42.07
N GLU A 872 5.57 -70.84 -41.58
CA GLU A 872 4.39 -69.98 -41.49
C GLU A 872 4.68 -68.57 -42.02
N VAL A 873 3.71 -67.95 -42.70
CA VAL A 873 3.77 -66.51 -43.01
C VAL A 873 2.60 -65.79 -42.37
N THR A 874 2.89 -64.72 -41.65
CA THR A 874 1.87 -63.88 -41.02
C THR A 874 1.52 -62.71 -41.92
N VAL A 875 0.23 -62.36 -41.97
CA VAL A 875 -0.23 -61.16 -42.70
C VAL A 875 -0.68 -60.13 -41.67
N PRO A 876 -0.07 -58.93 -41.64
CA PRO A 876 -0.44 -57.89 -40.68
C PRO A 876 -1.83 -57.37 -41.02
N LYS A 877 -2.67 -57.23 -39.99
CA LYS A 877 -4.06 -56.81 -40.15
C LYS A 877 -4.12 -55.41 -40.76
N VAL A 878 -4.68 -55.32 -41.97
CA VAL A 878 -4.98 -54.03 -42.62
C VAL A 878 -6.03 -53.30 -41.77
N GLU A 879 -5.72 -52.09 -41.31
CA GLU A 879 -6.70 -51.21 -40.69
C GLU A 879 -7.74 -50.79 -41.74
N GLU A 880 -9.02 -50.98 -41.46
CA GLU A 880 -10.09 -50.53 -42.35
C GLU A 880 -10.06 -48.99 -42.44
N PRO A 881 -10.03 -48.39 -43.65
CA PRO A 881 -10.22 -46.97 -43.79
C PRO A 881 -11.66 -46.63 -43.39
N THR A 882 -11.82 -45.97 -42.23
CA THR A 882 -13.13 -45.59 -41.69
C THR A 882 -13.88 -44.69 -42.67
N THR A 883 -14.97 -45.22 -43.24
CA THR A 883 -15.72 -44.57 -44.32
C THR A 883 -16.80 -43.66 -43.75
N GLU A 884 -16.62 -42.34 -43.90
CA GLU A 884 -17.75 -41.42 -43.94
C GLU A 884 -18.62 -41.72 -45.16
N ALA A 885 -19.95 -41.61 -45.02
CA ALA A 885 -20.89 -41.87 -46.10
C ALA A 885 -22.26 -41.18 -45.86
N PRO A 886 -23.02 -40.82 -46.93
CA PRO A 886 -22.54 -40.39 -48.26
C PRO A 886 -23.38 -39.22 -48.85
N THR A 887 -23.23 -38.97 -50.17
CA THR A 887 -23.97 -38.02 -51.07
C THR A 887 -23.50 -36.55 -51.03
N THR A 888 -23.53 -35.70 -52.08
CA THR A 888 -23.74 -35.82 -53.57
C THR A 888 -23.34 -34.47 -54.20
N GLU A 889 -22.81 -34.33 -55.43
CA GLU A 889 -22.17 -35.28 -56.35
C GLU A 889 -21.38 -34.53 -57.46
N LYS A 890 -20.33 -35.18 -58.00
CA LYS A 890 -19.86 -35.10 -59.41
C LYS A 890 -19.23 -33.76 -59.94
N PRO A 891 -18.68 -33.72 -61.19
CA PRO A 891 -17.24 -33.53 -61.45
C PRO A 891 -16.94 -32.19 -62.20
N GLU A 892 -15.82 -31.88 -62.88
CA GLU A 892 -14.75 -32.61 -63.62
C GLU A 892 -13.58 -31.58 -63.84
N SER A 893 -12.30 -31.80 -63.50
CA SER A 893 -11.21 -32.45 -64.29
C SER A 893 -10.12 -31.50 -64.90
N VAL A 894 -8.96 -32.08 -65.29
CA VAL A 894 -7.88 -31.56 -66.20
C VAL A 894 -6.71 -30.65 -65.68
N VAL A 895 -5.60 -31.30 -65.29
CA VAL A 895 -4.19 -31.18 -65.81
C VAL A 895 -3.43 -29.80 -65.87
N VAL A 896 -2.55 -29.54 -64.88
CA VAL A 896 -1.04 -29.54 -64.92
C VAL A 896 -0.34 -29.15 -66.26
N PRO A 897 0.74 -28.30 -66.38
CA PRO A 897 1.98 -28.28 -65.55
C PRO A 897 2.80 -26.93 -65.34
N THR A 898 3.77 -26.95 -64.38
CA THR A 898 5.10 -26.22 -64.35
C THR A 898 5.16 -24.66 -64.37
N THR A 899 6.14 -23.92 -63.80
CA THR A 899 7.42 -24.19 -63.06
C THR A 899 7.87 -22.96 -62.22
N THR A 900 8.71 -23.16 -61.17
CA THR A 900 9.66 -22.19 -60.53
C THR A 900 9.11 -20.87 -59.89
N GLU A 901 9.61 -20.32 -58.76
CA GLU A 901 10.72 -20.69 -57.86
C GLU A 901 10.50 -20.25 -56.37
N LYS A 902 11.53 -20.35 -55.52
CA LYS A 902 11.58 -20.26 -54.02
C LYS A 902 11.73 -18.80 -53.47
N PRO A 903 11.77 -18.49 -52.13
CA PRO A 903 11.58 -19.34 -50.92
C PRO A 903 10.82 -18.77 -49.66
N SER A 904 10.30 -19.66 -48.80
CA SER A 904 10.20 -19.61 -47.27
C SER A 904 9.40 -18.48 -46.55
N VAL A 905 8.68 -18.60 -45.40
CA VAL A 905 8.33 -19.61 -44.32
C VAL A 905 7.33 -18.87 -43.32
N GLU A 906 6.46 -19.37 -42.40
CA GLU A 906 6.15 -20.67 -41.72
C GLU A 906 4.62 -20.90 -41.40
N LYS A 907 4.20 -21.10 -40.12
CA LYS A 907 2.88 -21.55 -39.57
C LYS A 907 2.61 -21.01 -38.13
N ILE A 908 1.43 -20.98 -37.45
CA ILE A 908 0.03 -21.51 -37.59
C ILE A 908 -0.25 -22.89 -36.91
N GLU A 909 -1.23 -23.15 -36.01
CA GLU A 909 -2.10 -22.37 -35.07
C GLU A 909 -2.98 -23.31 -34.17
N LYS A 910 -3.35 -22.90 -32.92
CA LYS A 910 -4.53 -23.37 -32.11
C LYS A 910 -4.58 -24.92 -31.79
N PRO A 911 -5.65 -25.60 -31.25
CA PRO A 911 -7.01 -25.22 -30.81
C PRO A 911 -7.46 -25.77 -29.40
N GLN A 912 -8.76 -26.08 -29.22
CA GLN A 912 -9.50 -26.38 -27.97
C GLN A 912 -10.54 -27.52 -28.23
N THR A 913 -11.40 -28.09 -27.35
CA THR A 913 -11.92 -27.84 -25.96
C THR A 913 -12.32 -29.24 -25.35
N GLN A 914 -13.16 -29.57 -24.33
CA GLN A 914 -14.15 -28.96 -23.40
C GLN A 914 -14.41 -29.92 -22.18
N SER A 915 -15.40 -29.64 -21.31
CA SER A 915 -16.12 -30.60 -20.42
C SER A 915 -15.37 -31.18 -19.19
N ILE A 916 -15.93 -31.88 -18.17
CA ILE A 916 -17.20 -31.98 -17.36
C ILE A 916 -16.89 -33.03 -16.24
N LEU A 917 -17.40 -33.15 -14.99
CA LEU A 917 -18.05 -32.41 -13.86
C LEU A 917 -18.04 -33.40 -12.63
N PRO A 918 -18.46 -33.08 -11.38
CA PRO A 918 -18.76 -31.79 -10.72
C PRO A 918 -17.95 -31.51 -9.41
N HIS A 919 -18.12 -30.31 -8.82
CA HIS A 919 -17.68 -29.86 -7.48
C HIS A 919 -16.13 -29.68 -7.28
N THR A 920 -15.58 -28.65 -6.60
CA THR A 920 -16.12 -27.48 -5.83
C THR A 920 -15.32 -26.18 -6.10
N GLY A 921 -15.93 -25.00 -5.87
CA GLY A 921 -15.24 -23.83 -5.26
C GLY A 921 -14.82 -22.60 -6.11
N SER A 922 -15.24 -21.41 -5.63
CA SER A 922 -14.51 -20.10 -5.64
C SER A 922 -14.34 -19.23 -6.92
N LYS A 923 -15.05 -18.07 -6.92
CA LYS A 923 -14.65 -16.68 -7.36
C LYS A 923 -14.72 -16.20 -8.85
N SER A 924 -15.73 -15.33 -9.07
CA SER A 924 -15.69 -13.94 -9.63
C SER A 924 -15.51 -13.61 -11.13
N LEU A 925 -16.32 -12.62 -11.59
CA LEU A 925 -16.34 -11.86 -12.88
C LEU A 925 -16.81 -12.64 -14.14
N ASP A 926 -17.54 -12.08 -15.13
CA ASP A 926 -18.10 -10.72 -15.31
C ASP A 926 -19.32 -10.63 -16.29
N PHE A 927 -20.03 -9.46 -16.29
CA PHE A 927 -20.86 -8.82 -17.35
C PHE A 927 -22.19 -9.41 -17.96
N LEU A 928 -23.20 -8.50 -18.12
CA LEU A 928 -24.37 -8.46 -19.06
C LEU A 928 -25.51 -9.53 -18.98
N LEU A 929 -26.79 -9.32 -19.40
CA LEU A 929 -27.71 -8.16 -19.53
C LEU A 929 -29.17 -8.65 -19.84
N HIS A 930 -30.21 -7.83 -19.59
CA HIS A 930 -31.66 -8.01 -19.93
C HIS A 930 -32.50 -8.97 -19.06
N ALA A 931 -33.82 -8.77 -18.81
CA ALA A 931 -34.70 -7.58 -18.95
C ALA A 931 -36.03 -7.75 -18.16
N GLY A 932 -36.75 -6.63 -17.89
CA GLY A 932 -38.11 -6.58 -17.30
C GLY A 932 -38.22 -5.58 -16.12
N ALA A 933 -38.47 -4.29 -16.34
CA ALA A 933 -39.78 -3.62 -16.54
C ALA A 933 -40.48 -3.20 -15.22
N ALA A 934 -41.01 -1.98 -15.01
CA ALA A 934 -40.96 -0.71 -15.79
C ALA A 934 -41.46 0.51 -14.94
N ILE A 935 -41.39 1.75 -15.50
CA ILE A 935 -42.12 3.00 -15.11
C ILE A 935 -41.62 3.69 -13.81
N SER A 936 -41.39 5.02 -13.67
CA SER A 936 -41.55 6.26 -14.49
C SER A 936 -40.50 7.34 -14.06
N LEU A 937 -39.82 8.10 -14.95
CA LEU A 937 -40.10 9.49 -15.43
C LEU A 937 -40.27 10.57 -14.32
N PHE A 938 -39.66 11.77 -14.29
CA PHE A 938 -38.82 12.62 -15.20
C PHE A 938 -37.69 13.32 -14.38
N GLY A 939 -36.67 14.03 -14.91
CA GLY A 939 -36.25 14.35 -16.29
C GLY A 939 -35.06 15.36 -16.36
N ALA A 940 -34.50 15.54 -17.57
CA ALA A 940 -33.50 16.53 -18.09
C ALA A 940 -32.72 17.46 -17.10
N VAL A 941 -31.38 17.47 -17.01
CA VAL A 941 -30.30 17.80 -18.00
C VAL A 941 -30.00 19.30 -18.16
N GLY A 942 -28.72 19.68 -18.00
CA GLY A 942 -28.21 21.04 -18.17
C GLY A 942 -26.67 21.14 -18.11
N TYR A 943 -25.97 20.52 -19.07
CA TYR A 943 -24.50 20.51 -19.13
C TYR A 943 -23.98 21.68 -19.98
N PHE A 944 -23.04 22.47 -19.47
CA PHE A 944 -22.32 23.47 -20.26
C PHE A 944 -20.83 23.45 -19.95
N VAL A 945 -20.01 23.56 -21.00
CA VAL A 945 -18.54 23.45 -20.92
C VAL A 945 -17.91 24.81 -21.12
N TYR A 946 -16.96 25.17 -20.25
CA TYR A 946 -15.80 25.93 -20.72
C TYR A 946 -14.52 25.60 -19.94
N ARG A 947 -13.44 25.30 -20.67
CA ARG A 947 -12.07 25.19 -20.13
C ARG A 947 -11.35 26.52 -20.30
N LYS A 948 -10.63 26.99 -19.29
CA LYS A 948 -9.31 27.62 -19.51
C LYS A 948 -8.38 27.41 -18.32
N LYS A 949 -7.10 27.13 -18.61
CA LYS A 949 -6.00 27.10 -17.63
C LYS A 949 -5.47 28.51 -17.37
N PHE A 950 -4.96 28.75 -16.16
CA PHE A 950 -3.67 29.36 -15.79
C PHE A 950 -3.55 29.10 -14.27
N SER A 951 -2.67 28.20 -13.79
CA SER A 951 -1.20 28.31 -13.58
C SER A 951 -0.85 28.79 -12.16
N GLU A 952 -0.28 27.88 -11.36
CA GLU A 952 0.76 28.09 -10.35
C GLU A 952 0.76 29.41 -9.54
N GLU A 953 0.28 29.33 -8.29
CA GLU A 953 1.13 29.34 -7.08
C GLU A 953 0.56 28.36 -6.03
#